data_AF-A0A2U3YMN3-F1
#
_entry.id   AF-A0A2U3YMN3-F1
#
_cell.length_a   1.000
_cell.length_b   1.000
_cell.length_c   1.000
_cell.angle_alpha   90.00
_cell.angle_beta   90.00
_cell.angle_gamma   90.00
#
_symmetry.space_group_name_H-M   'P 1'
#
loop_
_entity.id
_entity.type
_entity.pdbx_description
1 polymer ?
#
loop_
_entity_poly.entity_id
_entity_poly.type
_entity_poly.pdbx_seq_one_letter_code
_entity_poly.pdbx_strand_id
1 'polypeptide(L)'
;MERGGVEGLEPAAGRRRRTAMTQRGVRGDGGSHDAGEGRRLRQRQARAHVAASCFRRVRRGSDGQAGALTGSRRPAEMATLCLTVNAGDPPLGALLAVEHVKDDVSISLEEGKENILYVSENVVFTDINSILRYLARVATTTGLYGSNLLEHTEIDHWLEFSATKLSSCNLFTSAINELNHCLSLRTYLVGNSLSLADLCVWATLKGSAAWQEQLKQNKAPVHVKRWFGFLEAQQAFQSVGTKWNVSTTKAKVTPEKKQDVGKFVELPGAEMGKVTVRFPPEASGYLHIGHAKAALLNQHYQVNFKGKLIMRFDDTNPEKEKEDFEKVILEDVAMLHIKPDQFTYTSDHFESIMKYAEKLIQEGKAYVDDTPAEQMKAEREQRIESKHRKNSIEKNLQMWEEMKKGSQFGQSCCLRAKIDMSSNNGCMRDPTLYRCKIQPHPRTGNKYNVYPTYDFACPIVDSIEGVTHALRTTEYHDRDEQFYWIIEALGIRKPYIWEYSRLNLNNTVLSKRKLTWFVNEGLVDGWDDPRFPTVRGVLRRGMTVEGLKQFIAAQGSSRSVVNMEWDKIWAFNKKVIDPVAPRYVALLKKEVIPVNIPEAQEEMKEVAKHPKNPDVGLKPVWYSPKVFIEGADAETLSEGEMVTFINWGNINITKINKNADGKIVSLDAKLNLENKDYKKTTKITWLAETAHALPIPAICVTYEHLITKPVLGKDEDFKQYVNKNSKHEELMLGDPCLKDLKKGDIIQLQRRGFFICDQPYEPVSASERRGSERRARIGTARMWPTTPFKERPGPSLDNTCAPSEDSLVLYNRVAAQGDVVRELKSKKAAKEDIDAAVKQLLALKAEYKEKTGQEYKPGNPPAVVQNVSSMSSASIVESRSLYDEVAAQGEVVRKLKAEKAPKIAQIPFCGEIDCEDWIKKTTARDQDLEPGAPSMGAKSLCVPFKPLCELQPGARCVCGRNAAKYYTLFGRSY
;
A
#
# COMPACT_ATOMS: atom_id res chain seq x y z
N MET A 1 38.28 17.79 54.41
CA MET A 1 37.90 17.97 55.83
C MET A 1 36.66 17.12 56.08
N GLU A 2 36.66 16.41 57.21
CA GLU A 2 35.60 15.52 57.78
C GLU A 2 35.29 14.24 56.97
N ARG A 3 35.74 13.00 57.28
CA ARG A 3 35.95 12.14 58.48
C ARG A 3 34.69 11.57 59.17
N GLY A 4 34.61 10.23 59.16
CA GLY A 4 34.02 9.36 60.20
C GLY A 4 33.10 8.25 59.63
N GLY A 5 33.31 6.93 59.82
CA GLY A 5 34.33 6.21 60.59
C GLY A 5 34.33 4.67 60.37
N VAL A 6 35.54 4.10 60.46
CA VAL A 6 36.04 3.08 61.42
C VAL A 6 35.45 1.63 61.47
N GLU A 7 36.36 0.69 61.12
CA GLU A 7 36.69 -0.65 61.66
C GLU A 7 35.97 -1.97 61.26
N GLY A 8 36.79 -2.96 60.84
CA GLY A 8 36.87 -4.24 61.57
C GLY A 8 36.84 -5.59 60.82
N LEU A 9 37.99 -6.03 60.28
CA LEU A 9 38.62 -7.38 60.31
C LEU A 9 37.81 -8.71 60.10
N GLU A 10 38.33 -9.50 59.14
CA GLU A 10 38.30 -10.98 58.95
C GLU A 10 38.60 -11.85 60.20
N PRO A 11 38.62 -13.22 60.18
CA PRO A 11 37.88 -14.25 59.41
C PRO A 11 37.45 -15.52 60.25
N ALA A 12 36.82 -16.50 59.57
CA ALA A 12 36.97 -17.97 59.74
C ALA A 12 36.04 -18.85 60.64
N ALA A 13 35.64 -19.97 60.01
CA ALA A 13 35.38 -21.34 60.53
C ALA A 13 34.13 -21.62 61.39
N GLY A 14 33.41 -22.74 61.26
CA GLY A 14 33.54 -23.94 60.45
C GLY A 14 32.73 -25.10 61.06
N ARG A 15 32.53 -26.21 60.32
CA ARG A 15 32.64 -27.60 60.84
C ARG A 15 32.66 -28.64 59.71
N ARG A 16 33.58 -29.60 59.90
CA ARG A 16 34.02 -30.72 59.04
C ARG A 16 33.33 -32.02 59.47
N ARG A 17 33.21 -33.10 58.66
CA ARG A 17 34.17 -34.23 58.40
C ARG A 17 33.30 -35.39 57.83
N ARG A 18 33.72 -36.45 57.12
CA ARG A 18 34.90 -36.94 56.35
C ARG A 18 34.55 -38.43 56.02
N THR A 19 34.96 -38.96 54.85
CA THR A 19 35.61 -40.29 54.61
C THR A 19 35.86 -40.51 53.10
N ALA A 20 36.70 -41.46 52.68
CA ALA A 20 38.07 -41.28 52.16
C ALA A 20 38.43 -42.32 51.05
N MET A 21 39.40 -41.96 50.17
CA MET A 21 40.38 -42.76 49.36
C MET A 21 39.88 -43.74 48.24
N THR A 22 40.54 -43.98 47.07
CA THR A 22 41.99 -44.03 46.70
C THR A 22 42.28 -44.02 45.15
N GLN A 23 43.30 -43.26 44.72
CA GLN A 23 44.43 -43.48 43.73
C GLN A 23 44.38 -43.85 42.20
N ARG A 24 45.23 -43.08 41.44
CA ARG A 24 46.10 -43.33 40.23
C ARG A 24 45.45 -43.58 38.85
N GLY A 25 45.91 -43.07 37.68
CA GLY A 25 47.00 -42.17 37.25
C GLY A 25 47.17 -42.17 35.69
N VAL A 26 47.67 -41.04 35.14
CA VAL A 26 48.62 -40.89 34.00
C VAL A 26 48.18 -41.05 32.50
N ARG A 27 48.35 -39.92 31.76
CA ARG A 27 48.80 -39.66 30.34
C ARG A 27 47.99 -40.16 29.11
N GLY A 28 47.72 -39.22 28.19
CA GLY A 28 48.62 -38.96 27.05
C GLY A 28 48.07 -39.13 25.62
N ASP A 29 48.16 -38.03 24.87
CA ASP A 29 48.37 -37.90 23.41
C ASP A 29 47.34 -38.43 22.39
N GLY A 30 46.74 -37.49 21.65
CA GLY A 30 47.41 -36.91 20.47
C GLY A 30 47.22 -37.62 19.13
N GLY A 31 46.92 -36.83 18.10
CA GLY A 31 47.47 -37.08 16.76
C GLY A 31 46.49 -37.43 15.64
N SER A 32 45.98 -36.38 15.01
CA SER A 32 46.29 -36.01 13.61
C SER A 32 45.88 -36.88 12.41
N HIS A 33 45.48 -36.14 11.37
CA HIS A 33 45.63 -36.38 9.94
C HIS A 33 44.60 -37.26 9.24
N ASP A 34 44.24 -37.03 7.98
CA ASP A 34 44.25 -35.88 7.06
C ASP A 34 43.58 -36.42 5.79
N ALA A 35 43.06 -35.52 4.96
CA ALA A 35 42.95 -35.60 3.50
C ALA A 35 42.37 -36.85 2.80
N GLY A 36 41.48 -36.60 1.82
CA GLY A 36 41.34 -37.54 0.72
C GLY A 36 40.08 -37.40 -0.12
N GLU A 37 40.05 -36.40 -1.00
CA GLU A 37 39.13 -36.29 -2.13
C GLU A 37 39.09 -37.54 -3.03
N GLY A 38 38.03 -37.67 -3.84
CA GLY A 38 38.22 -38.16 -5.21
C GLY A 38 37.34 -39.32 -5.70
N ARG A 39 36.11 -38.97 -6.10
CA ARG A 39 35.35 -39.46 -7.27
C ARG A 39 35.74 -40.79 -7.96
N ARG A 40 34.68 -41.59 -8.11
CA ARG A 40 34.23 -42.31 -9.33
C ARG A 40 35.04 -43.53 -9.77
N LEU A 41 34.39 -44.70 -9.65
CA LEU A 41 33.70 -45.43 -10.74
C LEU A 41 33.89 -46.96 -10.58
N ARG A 42 32.73 -47.64 -10.55
CA ARG A 42 32.45 -49.04 -10.93
C ARG A 42 32.66 -50.16 -9.90
N GLN A 43 31.46 -50.66 -9.52
CA GLN A 43 31.02 -52.05 -9.52
C GLN A 43 31.11 -52.86 -8.22
N ARG A 44 29.89 -53.05 -7.68
CA ARG A 44 29.17 -54.34 -7.58
C ARG A 44 29.15 -55.02 -6.21
N GLN A 45 27.89 -55.25 -5.81
CA GLN A 45 27.33 -56.32 -4.96
C GLN A 45 27.62 -56.16 -3.45
N ALA A 46 26.65 -56.20 -2.54
CA ALA A 46 25.30 -56.74 -2.60
C ALA A 46 24.39 -56.06 -1.57
N ARG A 47 23.15 -55.75 -1.96
CA ARG A 47 21.92 -55.83 -1.15
C ARG A 47 20.71 -55.45 -2.00
N ALA A 48 20.17 -56.45 -2.70
CA ALA A 48 18.82 -56.47 -3.25
C ALA A 48 18.40 -57.94 -3.34
N HIS A 49 17.38 -58.35 -2.57
CA HIS A 49 16.64 -59.60 -2.76
C HIS A 49 15.26 -59.48 -2.11
N VAL A 50 14.34 -58.76 -2.76
CA VAL A 50 12.90 -59.07 -2.78
C VAL A 50 12.39 -58.71 -4.19
N ALA A 51 12.77 -59.52 -5.16
CA ALA A 51 12.18 -59.58 -6.50
C ALA A 51 12.69 -60.87 -7.16
N ALA A 52 11.79 -61.82 -7.41
CA ALA A 52 11.84 -62.89 -8.41
C ALA A 52 11.22 -64.21 -7.88
N SER A 53 9.89 -64.26 -7.90
CA SER A 53 9.15 -65.51 -8.05
C SER A 53 7.93 -65.23 -8.91
N CYS A 54 8.16 -64.88 -10.17
CA CYS A 54 7.15 -65.02 -11.23
C CYS A 54 7.81 -64.73 -12.58
N PHE A 55 8.61 -65.67 -13.10
CA PHE A 55 8.79 -65.89 -14.56
C PHE A 55 9.64 -67.14 -14.79
N ARG A 56 8.99 -68.32 -14.78
CA ARG A 56 9.34 -69.50 -15.61
C ARG A 56 8.36 -70.64 -15.36
N ARG A 57 7.30 -70.72 -16.16
CA ARG A 57 6.85 -71.98 -16.78
C ARG A 57 5.89 -71.69 -17.93
N VAL A 58 6.47 -71.56 -19.12
CA VAL A 58 5.84 -72.05 -20.35
C VAL A 58 6.53 -73.37 -20.65
N ARG A 59 5.79 -74.49 -20.66
CA ARG A 59 5.91 -75.59 -21.65
C ARG A 59 5.09 -76.83 -21.26
N ARG A 60 4.41 -77.36 -22.29
CA ARG A 60 3.77 -78.67 -22.49
C ARG A 60 2.31 -78.80 -22.07
N GLY A 61 1.44 -78.77 -23.09
CA GLY A 61 0.08 -79.29 -23.04
C GLY A 61 0.02 -80.77 -23.38
N SER A 62 -1.10 -81.41 -23.09
CA SER A 62 -1.68 -82.55 -23.81
C SER A 62 -3.13 -82.73 -23.35
N ASP A 63 -4.00 -82.92 -24.34
CA ASP A 63 -5.17 -83.81 -24.35
C ASP A 63 -6.51 -83.41 -23.71
N GLY A 64 -7.55 -83.50 -24.54
CA GLY A 64 -8.91 -83.87 -24.09
C GLY A 64 -10.04 -83.01 -24.63
N GLN A 65 -10.50 -83.30 -25.85
CA GLN A 65 -11.79 -82.86 -26.39
C GLN A 65 -12.99 -83.43 -25.59
N ALA A 66 -14.12 -82.70 -25.71
CA ALA A 66 -15.53 -83.16 -25.74
C ALA A 66 -16.38 -82.89 -24.49
N GLY A 67 -17.57 -82.30 -24.75
CA GLY A 67 -18.75 -82.45 -23.89
C GLY A 67 -19.47 -81.14 -23.55
N ALA A 68 -20.44 -80.75 -24.38
CA ALA A 68 -21.40 -79.70 -24.09
C ALA A 68 -22.26 -80.04 -22.87
N LEU A 69 -22.47 -79.07 -21.97
CA LEU A 69 -23.66 -79.01 -21.12
C LEU A 69 -24.13 -77.55 -21.03
N THR A 70 -25.23 -77.31 -21.72
CA THR A 70 -26.07 -76.12 -21.66
C THR A 70 -26.52 -75.86 -20.22
N GLY A 71 -26.08 -74.74 -19.65
CA GLY A 71 -26.58 -74.21 -18.39
C GLY A 71 -26.79 -72.71 -18.53
N SER A 72 -28.04 -72.31 -18.75
CA SER A 72 -28.51 -70.92 -18.69
C SER A 72 -27.96 -70.23 -17.43
N ARG A 73 -26.97 -69.35 -17.61
CA ARG A 73 -26.55 -68.38 -16.59
C ARG A 73 -27.32 -67.08 -16.86
N ARG A 74 -28.11 -66.69 -15.87
CA ARG A 74 -28.77 -65.38 -15.77
C ARG A 74 -27.73 -64.26 -16.00
N PRO A 75 -28.11 -63.12 -16.60
CA PRO A 75 -27.22 -61.96 -16.70
C PRO A 75 -26.80 -61.54 -15.29
N ALA A 76 -25.50 -61.33 -15.08
CA ALA A 76 -25.02 -60.70 -13.86
C ALA A 76 -25.67 -59.31 -13.74
N GLU A 77 -26.39 -59.05 -12.65
CA GLU A 77 -26.83 -57.71 -12.29
C GLU A 77 -25.59 -56.80 -12.27
N MET A 78 -25.55 -55.82 -13.18
CA MET A 78 -24.51 -54.79 -13.17
C MET A 78 -24.71 -53.95 -11.91
N ALA A 79 -23.74 -54.00 -10.99
CA ALA A 79 -23.76 -53.17 -9.80
C ALA A 79 -23.79 -51.69 -10.22
N THR A 80 -24.85 -50.98 -9.84
CA THR A 80 -25.01 -49.55 -10.12
C THR A 80 -23.99 -48.77 -9.29
N LEU A 81 -23.05 -48.10 -9.96
CA LEU A 81 -22.13 -47.18 -9.29
C LEU A 81 -22.90 -45.93 -8.87
N CYS A 82 -22.58 -45.34 -7.72
CA CYS A 82 -23.17 -44.07 -7.29
C CYS A 82 -22.07 -43.03 -7.12
N LEU A 83 -22.14 -41.92 -7.88
CA LEU A 83 -21.25 -40.78 -7.70
C LEU A 83 -22.02 -39.66 -6.98
N THR A 84 -21.64 -39.42 -5.73
CA THR A 84 -22.07 -38.23 -4.99
C THR A 84 -21.23 -37.04 -5.42
N VAL A 85 -21.88 -35.92 -5.73
CA VAL A 85 -21.28 -34.69 -6.25
C VAL A 85 -21.52 -33.54 -5.28
N ASN A 86 -20.45 -32.85 -4.90
CA ASN A 86 -20.52 -31.57 -4.20
C ASN A 86 -20.90 -30.46 -5.18
N ALA A 87 -22.14 -29.98 -5.13
CA ALA A 87 -22.61 -28.90 -5.99
C ALA A 87 -21.84 -27.57 -5.79
N GLY A 88 -21.18 -27.38 -4.64
CA GLY A 88 -20.33 -26.23 -4.36
C GLY A 88 -18.90 -26.34 -4.90
N ASP A 89 -18.43 -27.54 -5.23
CA ASP A 89 -17.14 -27.81 -5.87
C ASP A 89 -17.24 -29.07 -6.77
N PRO A 90 -17.93 -28.95 -7.93
CA PRO A 90 -18.26 -30.11 -8.74
C PRO A 90 -17.00 -30.69 -9.43
N PRO A 91 -16.80 -32.02 -9.42
CA PRO A 91 -15.61 -32.66 -9.98
C PRO A 91 -15.78 -32.78 -11.49
N LEU A 92 -15.59 -31.67 -12.22
CA LEU A 92 -15.87 -31.56 -13.65
C LEU A 92 -15.21 -32.67 -14.49
N GLY A 93 -13.98 -33.07 -14.15
CA GLY A 93 -13.30 -34.17 -14.83
C GLY A 93 -14.05 -35.50 -14.67
N ALA A 94 -14.49 -35.83 -13.46
CA ALA A 94 -15.24 -37.06 -13.19
C ALA A 94 -16.62 -37.02 -13.84
N LEU A 95 -17.31 -35.88 -13.80
CA LEU A 95 -18.59 -35.69 -14.47
C LEU A 95 -18.48 -35.85 -15.99
N LEU A 96 -17.39 -35.34 -16.60
CA LEU A 96 -17.09 -35.58 -18.01
C LEU A 96 -16.83 -37.06 -18.27
N ALA A 97 -16.07 -37.74 -17.42
CA ALA A 97 -15.84 -39.18 -17.57
C ALA A 97 -17.16 -39.95 -17.52
N VAL A 98 -18.05 -39.65 -16.55
CA VAL A 98 -19.41 -40.24 -16.45
C VAL A 98 -20.17 -40.06 -17.77
N GLU A 99 -20.18 -38.85 -18.33
CA GLU A 99 -20.91 -38.57 -19.57
C GLU A 99 -20.42 -39.40 -20.77
N HIS A 100 -19.13 -39.77 -20.79
CA HIS A 100 -18.54 -40.59 -21.84
C HIS A 100 -18.68 -42.10 -21.60
N VAL A 101 -18.88 -42.54 -20.35
CA VAL A 101 -18.99 -43.97 -20.01
C VAL A 101 -20.43 -44.41 -19.68
N LYS A 102 -21.40 -43.49 -19.68
CA LYS A 102 -22.80 -43.74 -19.30
C LYS A 102 -23.50 -44.82 -20.13
N ASP A 103 -23.06 -45.04 -21.37
CA ASP A 103 -23.63 -46.04 -22.26
C ASP A 103 -23.05 -47.45 -21.97
N ASP A 104 -21.90 -47.52 -21.31
CA ASP A 104 -21.19 -48.76 -20.97
C ASP A 104 -21.37 -49.17 -19.50
N VAL A 105 -21.64 -48.21 -18.60
CA VAL A 105 -21.72 -48.42 -17.14
C VAL A 105 -22.91 -47.67 -16.55
N SER A 106 -23.72 -48.38 -15.74
CA SER A 106 -24.83 -47.77 -15.01
C SER A 106 -24.31 -46.98 -13.81
N ILE A 107 -24.43 -45.65 -13.86
CA ILE A 107 -23.95 -44.72 -12.83
C ILE A 107 -25.10 -43.81 -12.40
N SER A 108 -25.46 -43.82 -11.12
CA SER A 108 -26.35 -42.83 -10.51
C SER A 108 -25.56 -41.60 -10.06
N LEU A 109 -26.13 -40.41 -10.25
CA LEU A 109 -25.57 -39.15 -9.77
C LEU A 109 -26.43 -38.63 -8.62
N GLU A 110 -25.82 -38.40 -7.46
CA GLU A 110 -26.49 -37.84 -6.28
C GLU A 110 -25.82 -36.54 -5.84
N GLU A 111 -26.57 -35.58 -5.32
CA GLU A 111 -26.00 -34.36 -4.73
C GLU A 111 -25.65 -34.62 -3.26
N GLY A 112 -24.43 -34.24 -2.86
CA GLY A 112 -23.98 -34.38 -1.48
C GLY A 112 -22.94 -33.34 -1.07
N LYS A 113 -22.29 -33.56 0.07
CA LYS A 113 -21.29 -32.62 0.64
C LYS A 113 -19.87 -32.88 0.15
N GLU A 114 -19.60 -34.05 -0.42
CA GLU A 114 -18.27 -34.50 -0.84
C GLU A 114 -18.35 -35.21 -2.19
N ASN A 115 -17.23 -35.28 -2.91
CA ASN A 115 -17.12 -35.96 -4.19
C ASN A 115 -16.67 -37.41 -3.97
N ILE A 116 -17.62 -38.35 -3.94
CA ILE A 116 -17.36 -39.76 -3.59
C ILE A 116 -17.99 -40.69 -4.61
N LEU A 117 -17.22 -41.64 -5.15
CA LEU A 117 -17.74 -42.75 -5.94
C LEU A 117 -17.89 -43.99 -5.07
N TYR A 118 -19.12 -44.46 -4.91
CA TYR A 118 -19.45 -45.73 -4.27
C TYR A 118 -19.48 -46.84 -5.33
N VAL A 119 -18.59 -47.82 -5.16
CA VAL A 119 -18.52 -49.02 -6.01
C VAL A 119 -19.30 -50.17 -5.40
N SER A 120 -19.27 -50.28 -4.07
CA SER A 120 -20.05 -51.22 -3.27
C SER A 120 -20.15 -50.68 -1.84
N GLU A 121 -20.92 -51.33 -0.95
CA GLU A 121 -21.05 -50.92 0.46
C GLU A 121 -19.71 -50.74 1.19
N ASN A 122 -18.66 -51.46 0.76
CA ASN A 122 -17.34 -51.45 1.40
C ASN A 122 -16.22 -50.82 0.55
N VAL A 123 -16.51 -50.36 -0.68
CA VAL A 123 -15.49 -49.82 -1.59
C VAL A 123 -15.93 -48.45 -2.09
N VAL A 124 -15.19 -47.43 -1.66
CA VAL A 124 -15.43 -46.02 -2.02
C VAL A 124 -14.14 -45.37 -2.49
N PHE A 125 -14.24 -44.47 -3.47
CA PHE A 125 -13.15 -43.61 -3.90
C PHE A 125 -13.49 -42.16 -3.60
N THR A 126 -12.60 -41.48 -2.88
CA THR A 126 -12.79 -40.09 -2.44
C THR A 126 -11.89 -39.10 -3.19
N ASP A 127 -10.88 -39.58 -3.92
CA ASP A 127 -10.01 -38.74 -4.73
C ASP A 127 -10.40 -38.77 -6.22
N ILE A 128 -10.39 -37.60 -6.86
CA ILE A 128 -10.88 -37.42 -8.24
C ILE A 128 -10.09 -38.27 -9.24
N ASN A 129 -8.78 -38.43 -9.05
CA ASN A 129 -7.95 -39.20 -9.98
C ASN A 129 -8.24 -40.69 -9.91
N SER A 130 -8.49 -41.26 -8.72
CA SER A 130 -8.93 -42.66 -8.58
C SER A 130 -10.32 -42.86 -9.15
N ILE A 131 -11.26 -41.93 -8.93
CA ILE A 131 -12.59 -41.95 -9.55
C ILE A 131 -12.45 -41.99 -11.08
N LEU A 132 -11.67 -41.09 -11.66
CA LEU A 132 -11.42 -41.03 -13.11
C LEU A 132 -10.83 -42.32 -13.66
N ARG A 133 -9.78 -42.85 -13.01
CA ARG A 133 -9.15 -44.12 -13.41
C ARG A 133 -10.11 -45.29 -13.34
N TYR A 134 -10.90 -45.37 -12.28
CA TYR A 134 -11.85 -46.46 -12.10
C TYR A 134 -12.92 -46.42 -13.20
N LEU A 135 -13.54 -45.26 -13.43
CA LEU A 135 -14.55 -45.07 -14.47
C LEU A 135 -14.02 -45.44 -15.86
N ALA A 136 -12.81 -44.98 -16.22
CA ALA A 136 -12.23 -45.29 -17.53
C ALA A 136 -11.80 -46.77 -17.68
N ARG A 137 -11.42 -47.44 -16.58
CA ARG A 137 -11.00 -48.86 -16.62
C ARG A 137 -12.18 -49.83 -16.60
N VAL A 138 -13.32 -49.44 -16.02
CA VAL A 138 -14.54 -50.25 -16.07
C VAL A 138 -15.19 -50.17 -17.45
N ALA A 139 -15.12 -49.02 -18.12
CA ALA A 139 -15.68 -48.79 -19.45
C ALA A 139 -14.60 -48.96 -20.55
N THR A 140 -14.05 -50.17 -20.70
CA THR A 140 -12.91 -50.43 -21.60
C THR A 140 -13.18 -50.13 -23.07
N THR A 141 -14.44 -50.16 -23.48
CA THR A 141 -14.92 -49.86 -24.84
C THR A 141 -14.76 -48.39 -25.24
N THR A 142 -14.74 -47.47 -24.27
CA THR A 142 -14.57 -46.03 -24.54
C THR A 142 -13.15 -45.61 -24.89
N GLY A 143 -12.14 -46.43 -24.57
CA GLY A 143 -10.73 -46.12 -24.82
C GLY A 143 -10.16 -44.95 -24.01
N LEU A 144 -10.89 -44.41 -23.03
CA LEU A 144 -10.48 -43.21 -22.27
C LEU A 144 -9.16 -43.38 -21.49
N TYR A 145 -8.81 -44.62 -21.14
CA TYR A 145 -7.57 -44.93 -20.44
C TYR A 145 -6.40 -45.28 -21.38
N GLY A 146 -6.56 -45.16 -22.69
CA GLY A 146 -5.54 -45.46 -23.69
C GLY A 146 -5.53 -46.93 -24.14
N SER A 147 -4.90 -47.18 -25.29
CA SER A 147 -4.89 -48.47 -25.99
C SER A 147 -3.70 -49.37 -25.66
N ASN A 148 -2.62 -48.79 -25.12
CA ASN A 148 -1.36 -49.47 -24.85
C ASN A 148 -0.66 -48.90 -23.61
N LEU A 149 0.35 -49.62 -23.11
CA LEU A 149 1.06 -49.27 -21.86
C LEU A 149 1.72 -47.89 -21.89
N LEU A 150 2.16 -47.42 -23.07
CA LEU A 150 2.75 -46.09 -23.19
C LEU A 150 1.68 -45.02 -22.97
N GLU A 151 0.53 -45.13 -23.65
CA GLU A 151 -0.60 -44.21 -23.49
C GLU A 151 -1.14 -44.24 -22.06
N HIS A 152 -1.20 -45.41 -21.41
CA HIS A 152 -1.60 -45.53 -20.00
C HIS A 152 -0.69 -44.69 -19.11
N THR A 153 0.62 -44.77 -19.35
CA THR A 153 1.63 -44.03 -18.57
C THR A 153 1.58 -42.53 -18.85
N GLU A 154 1.39 -42.12 -20.12
CA GLU A 154 1.21 -40.70 -20.48
C GLU A 154 -0.07 -40.13 -19.85
N ILE A 155 -1.15 -40.89 -19.80
CA ILE A 155 -2.40 -40.48 -19.14
C ILE A 155 -2.18 -40.28 -17.63
N ASP A 156 -1.50 -41.21 -16.96
CA ASP A 156 -1.16 -41.06 -15.55
C ASP A 156 -0.26 -39.85 -15.29
N HIS A 157 0.70 -39.59 -16.18
CA HIS A 157 1.53 -38.39 -16.13
C HIS A 157 0.68 -37.10 -16.19
N TRP A 158 -0.29 -37.01 -17.11
CA TRP A 158 -1.13 -35.82 -17.23
C TRP A 158 -2.13 -35.66 -16.08
N LEU A 159 -2.62 -36.76 -15.51
CA LEU A 159 -3.42 -36.75 -14.27
C LEU A 159 -2.61 -36.15 -13.12
N GLU A 160 -1.37 -36.58 -12.93
CA GLU A 160 -0.47 -36.02 -11.91
C GLU A 160 -0.07 -34.58 -12.22
N PHE A 161 0.24 -34.26 -13.47
CA PHE A 161 0.55 -32.90 -13.94
C PHE A 161 -0.58 -31.92 -13.61
N SER A 162 -1.82 -32.32 -13.88
CA SER A 162 -3.00 -31.50 -13.62
C SER A 162 -3.21 -31.28 -12.10
N ALA A 163 -3.05 -32.33 -11.31
CA ALA A 163 -3.23 -32.28 -9.86
C ALA A 163 -2.11 -31.55 -9.11
N THR A 164 -0.90 -31.44 -9.68
CA THR A 164 0.28 -30.87 -9.00
C THR A 164 0.78 -29.58 -9.63
N LYS A 165 1.28 -29.61 -10.87
CA LYS A 165 1.91 -28.47 -11.53
C LYS A 165 0.88 -27.45 -11.99
N LEU A 166 -0.21 -27.90 -12.61
CA LEU A 166 -1.21 -27.03 -13.23
C LEU A 166 -2.16 -26.40 -12.21
N SER A 167 -2.45 -27.10 -11.11
CA SER A 167 -3.25 -26.59 -9.99
C SER A 167 -2.49 -25.58 -9.11
N SER A 168 -1.15 -25.58 -9.15
CA SER A 168 -0.30 -24.73 -8.31
C SER A 168 -0.09 -23.34 -8.90
N CYS A 169 -0.46 -22.28 -8.15
CA CYS A 169 -0.29 -20.90 -8.59
C CYS A 169 1.15 -20.51 -8.93
N ASN A 170 2.13 -21.06 -8.21
CA ASN A 170 3.56 -20.75 -8.40
C ASN A 170 4.14 -21.38 -9.68
N LEU A 171 3.59 -22.53 -10.09
CA LEU A 171 4.07 -23.29 -11.23
C LEU A 171 3.21 -23.10 -12.48
N PHE A 172 2.03 -22.47 -12.35
CA PHE A 172 1.04 -22.32 -13.41
C PHE A 172 1.63 -21.77 -14.72
N THR A 173 2.45 -20.71 -14.67
CA THR A 173 3.05 -20.12 -15.87
C THR A 173 3.97 -21.10 -16.60
N SER A 174 4.79 -21.84 -15.86
CA SER A 174 5.67 -22.87 -16.43
C SER A 174 4.85 -24.04 -16.99
N ALA A 175 3.85 -24.50 -16.23
CA ALA A 175 2.97 -25.59 -16.61
C ALA A 175 2.18 -25.27 -17.88
N ILE A 176 1.64 -24.07 -17.99
CA ILE A 176 0.92 -23.61 -19.18
C ILE A 176 1.83 -23.56 -20.41
N ASN A 177 3.10 -23.16 -20.25
CA ASN A 177 4.06 -23.16 -21.34
C ASN A 177 4.45 -24.59 -21.78
N GLU A 178 4.66 -25.50 -20.81
CA GLU A 178 4.91 -26.93 -21.05
C GLU A 178 3.73 -27.56 -21.81
N LEU A 179 2.50 -27.29 -21.36
CA LEU A 179 1.26 -27.73 -22.02
C LEU A 179 1.13 -27.14 -23.43
N ASN A 180 1.43 -25.85 -23.61
CA ASN A 180 1.38 -25.19 -24.92
C ASN A 180 2.37 -25.81 -25.92
N HIS A 181 3.56 -26.19 -25.45
CA HIS A 181 4.55 -26.85 -26.29
C HIS A 181 4.08 -28.25 -26.71
N CYS A 182 3.54 -29.04 -25.76
CA CYS A 182 3.01 -30.37 -26.04
C CYS A 182 1.85 -30.35 -27.07
N LEU A 183 0.99 -29.32 -27.00
CA LEU A 183 -0.17 -29.15 -27.88
C LEU A 183 0.14 -28.48 -29.23
N SER A 184 1.42 -28.16 -29.50
CA SER A 184 1.82 -27.48 -30.75
C SER A 184 1.45 -28.25 -32.02
N LEU A 185 1.59 -29.58 -31.99
CA LEU A 185 1.32 -30.49 -33.12
C LEU A 185 0.26 -31.55 -32.82
N ARG A 186 -0.39 -31.51 -31.65
CA ARG A 186 -1.33 -32.56 -31.20
C ARG A 186 -2.77 -32.05 -31.12
N THR A 187 -3.74 -32.91 -31.44
CA THR A 187 -5.18 -32.61 -31.25
C THR A 187 -5.66 -33.03 -29.86
N TYR A 188 -5.14 -34.14 -29.33
CA TYR A 188 -5.37 -34.65 -27.98
C TYR A 188 -4.03 -34.79 -27.24
N LEU A 189 -4.05 -34.79 -25.92
CA LEU A 189 -2.80 -34.85 -25.13
C LEU A 189 -2.07 -36.20 -25.30
N VAL A 190 -2.84 -37.29 -25.38
CA VAL A 190 -2.34 -38.66 -25.50
C VAL A 190 -3.02 -39.35 -26.69
N GLY A 191 -2.22 -40.00 -27.53
CA GLY A 191 -2.72 -40.72 -28.70
C GLY A 191 -3.45 -39.82 -29.71
N ASN A 192 -4.41 -40.41 -30.44
CA ASN A 192 -5.19 -39.77 -31.51
C ASN A 192 -6.69 -39.62 -31.16
N SER A 193 -7.07 -39.85 -29.90
CA SER A 193 -8.46 -39.81 -29.44
C SER A 193 -8.57 -39.12 -28.08
N LEU A 194 -9.78 -38.71 -27.72
CA LEU A 194 -10.06 -38.12 -26.40
C LEU A 194 -9.69 -39.11 -25.29
N SER A 195 -8.95 -38.65 -24.28
CA SER A 195 -8.48 -39.47 -23.17
C SER A 195 -8.72 -38.79 -21.82
N LEU A 196 -8.50 -39.52 -20.72
CA LEU A 196 -8.54 -38.94 -19.38
C LEU A 196 -7.57 -37.77 -19.20
N ALA A 197 -6.43 -37.77 -19.90
CA ALA A 197 -5.48 -36.66 -19.87
C ALA A 197 -6.16 -35.35 -20.30
N ASP A 198 -6.98 -35.42 -21.35
CA ASP A 198 -7.70 -34.26 -21.86
C ASP A 198 -8.78 -33.78 -20.88
N LEU A 199 -9.54 -34.72 -20.32
CA LEU A 199 -10.62 -34.41 -19.36
C LEU A 199 -10.08 -33.73 -18.09
N CYS A 200 -9.00 -34.26 -17.50
CA CYS A 200 -8.47 -33.77 -16.22
C CYS A 200 -7.76 -32.41 -16.37
N VAL A 201 -6.96 -32.24 -17.43
CA VAL A 201 -6.28 -30.97 -17.72
C VAL A 201 -7.30 -29.89 -18.06
N TRP A 202 -8.32 -30.21 -18.85
CA TRP A 202 -9.37 -29.26 -19.19
C TRP A 202 -10.17 -28.83 -17.95
N ALA A 203 -10.57 -29.78 -17.11
CA ALA A 203 -11.31 -29.50 -15.88
C ALA A 203 -10.50 -28.60 -14.93
N THR A 204 -9.20 -28.87 -14.80
CA THR A 204 -8.28 -28.06 -13.98
C THR A 204 -8.15 -26.64 -14.52
N LEU A 205 -8.02 -26.46 -15.85
CA LEU A 205 -8.01 -25.12 -16.46
C LEU A 205 -9.34 -24.39 -16.32
N LYS A 206 -10.46 -25.09 -16.48
CA LYS A 206 -11.80 -24.51 -16.35
C LYS A 206 -12.01 -23.93 -14.94
N GLY A 207 -11.56 -24.65 -13.91
CA GLY A 207 -11.57 -24.19 -12.51
C GLY A 207 -10.49 -23.19 -12.11
N SER A 208 -9.47 -22.96 -12.96
CA SER A 208 -8.34 -22.07 -12.64
C SER A 208 -8.68 -20.59 -12.88
N ALA A 209 -8.65 -19.78 -11.82
CA ALA A 209 -8.82 -18.33 -11.94
C ALA A 209 -7.74 -17.67 -12.82
N ALA A 210 -6.50 -18.19 -12.78
CA ALA A 210 -5.38 -17.68 -13.57
C ALA A 210 -5.61 -17.91 -15.07
N TRP A 211 -6.14 -19.07 -15.46
CA TRP A 211 -6.52 -19.35 -16.85
C TRP A 211 -7.63 -18.41 -17.33
N GLN A 212 -8.67 -18.21 -16.53
CA GLN A 212 -9.77 -17.29 -16.86
C GLN A 212 -9.28 -15.84 -17.02
N GLU A 213 -8.33 -15.39 -16.20
CA GLU A 213 -7.71 -14.07 -16.33
C GLU A 213 -6.88 -13.96 -17.62
N GLN A 214 -6.11 -15.00 -17.98
CA GLN A 214 -5.35 -15.04 -19.24
C GLN A 214 -6.26 -15.01 -20.48
N LEU A 215 -7.40 -15.70 -20.44
CA LEU A 215 -8.42 -15.63 -21.51
C LEU A 215 -9.00 -14.22 -21.64
N LYS A 216 -9.38 -13.58 -20.53
CA LYS A 216 -9.93 -12.20 -20.51
C LYS A 216 -8.93 -11.15 -20.99
N GLN A 217 -7.65 -11.32 -20.67
CA GLN A 217 -6.57 -10.41 -21.10
C GLN A 217 -6.06 -10.74 -22.51
N ASN A 218 -6.59 -11.76 -23.17
CA ASN A 218 -6.11 -12.30 -24.45
C ASN A 218 -4.61 -12.63 -24.46
N LYS A 219 -4.09 -13.11 -23.32
CA LYS A 219 -2.69 -13.53 -23.12
C LYS A 219 -2.52 -15.05 -23.06
N ALA A 220 -3.60 -15.81 -23.20
CA ALA A 220 -3.56 -17.27 -23.20
C ALA A 220 -2.72 -17.80 -24.38
N PRO A 221 -1.80 -18.77 -24.16
CA PRO A 221 -1.00 -19.33 -25.24
C PRO A 221 -1.85 -19.97 -26.34
N VAL A 222 -1.41 -19.80 -27.58
CA VAL A 222 -2.21 -20.07 -28.79
C VAL A 222 -2.65 -21.53 -28.88
N HIS A 223 -1.76 -22.50 -28.62
CA HIS A 223 -2.08 -23.92 -28.79
C HIS A 223 -2.99 -24.43 -27.67
N VAL A 224 -2.78 -23.98 -26.43
CA VAL A 224 -3.67 -24.31 -25.31
C VAL A 224 -5.05 -23.71 -25.54
N LYS A 225 -5.13 -22.45 -25.99
CA LYS A 225 -6.41 -21.78 -26.29
C LYS A 225 -7.18 -22.51 -27.39
N ARG A 226 -6.49 -22.94 -28.46
CA ARG A 226 -7.08 -23.75 -29.54
C ARG A 226 -7.64 -25.07 -29.00
N TRP A 227 -6.82 -25.84 -28.29
CA TRP A 227 -7.21 -27.15 -27.74
C TRP A 227 -8.36 -27.02 -26.73
N PHE A 228 -8.28 -26.04 -25.82
CA PHE A 228 -9.31 -25.80 -24.81
C PHE A 228 -10.66 -25.46 -25.45
N GLY A 229 -10.67 -24.57 -26.47
CA GLY A 229 -11.89 -24.24 -27.22
C GLY A 229 -12.41 -25.41 -28.06
N PHE A 230 -11.52 -26.23 -28.62
CA PHE A 230 -11.88 -27.44 -29.36
C PHE A 230 -12.61 -28.46 -28.47
N LEU A 231 -12.13 -28.71 -27.25
CA LEU A 231 -12.80 -29.59 -26.30
C LEU A 231 -14.11 -28.99 -25.79
N GLU A 232 -14.10 -27.69 -25.45
CA GLU A 232 -15.28 -26.99 -24.94
C GLU A 232 -16.43 -27.00 -25.95
N ALA A 233 -16.17 -27.01 -27.26
CA ALA A 233 -17.20 -27.08 -28.28
C ALA A 233 -17.93 -28.43 -28.38
N GLN A 234 -17.43 -29.49 -27.73
CA GLN A 234 -18.04 -30.83 -27.80
C GLN A 234 -19.28 -30.95 -26.89
N GLN A 235 -20.25 -31.76 -27.30
CA GLN A 235 -21.55 -31.87 -26.63
C GLN A 235 -21.44 -32.29 -25.15
N ALA A 236 -20.55 -33.24 -24.82
CA ALA A 236 -20.34 -33.68 -23.45
C ALA A 236 -19.82 -32.55 -22.54
N PHE A 237 -18.93 -31.71 -23.05
CA PHE A 237 -18.36 -30.57 -22.32
C PHE A 237 -19.39 -29.45 -22.12
N GLN A 238 -20.23 -29.18 -23.12
CA GLN A 238 -21.34 -28.23 -23.00
C GLN A 238 -22.41 -28.74 -22.02
N SER A 239 -22.75 -30.03 -22.06
CA SER A 239 -23.73 -30.66 -21.16
C SER A 239 -23.29 -30.55 -19.69
N VAL A 240 -22.05 -30.95 -19.37
CA VAL A 240 -21.51 -30.83 -18.01
C VAL A 240 -21.36 -29.36 -17.60
N GLY A 241 -20.87 -28.50 -18.50
CA GLY A 241 -20.68 -27.08 -18.23
C GLY A 241 -21.97 -26.29 -17.99
N THR A 242 -23.08 -26.65 -18.64
CA THR A 242 -24.39 -26.03 -18.43
C THR A 242 -25.08 -26.56 -17.17
N LYS A 243 -25.00 -27.86 -16.91
CA LYS A 243 -25.65 -28.51 -15.76
C LYS A 243 -24.97 -28.18 -14.44
N TRP A 244 -23.64 -28.12 -14.42
CA TRP A 244 -22.83 -27.94 -13.20
C TRP A 244 -22.09 -26.60 -13.20
N ASN A 245 -22.67 -25.58 -13.84
CA ASN A 245 -22.02 -24.31 -14.10
C ASN A 245 -21.40 -23.71 -12.83
N VAL A 246 -20.06 -23.71 -12.80
CA VAL A 246 -19.25 -23.12 -11.73
C VAL A 246 -19.32 -21.59 -11.87
N SER A 247 -20.42 -21.00 -11.45
CA SER A 247 -20.43 -19.60 -11.01
C SER A 247 -19.75 -19.59 -9.66
N THR A 248 -18.43 -19.36 -9.67
CA THR A 248 -17.56 -19.11 -8.52
C THR A 248 -18.29 -19.08 -7.17
N THR A 249 -18.48 -20.27 -6.59
CA THR A 249 -18.81 -20.42 -5.19
C THR A 249 -17.66 -19.78 -4.43
N LYS A 250 -17.96 -18.65 -3.78
CA LYS A 250 -17.13 -18.04 -2.76
C LYS A 250 -16.99 -19.05 -1.62
N ALA A 251 -16.02 -19.95 -1.74
CA ALA A 251 -15.36 -20.45 -0.54
C ALA A 251 -14.94 -19.22 0.25
N LYS A 252 -15.27 -19.19 1.55
CA LYS A 252 -14.75 -18.23 2.53
C LYS A 252 -13.24 -18.46 2.68
N VAL A 253 -12.49 -18.21 1.64
CA VAL A 253 -11.16 -17.63 1.74
C VAL A 253 -11.46 -16.15 1.68
N THR A 254 -11.14 -15.45 2.77
CA THR A 254 -11.02 -14.00 2.79
C THR A 254 -10.45 -13.59 1.43
N PRO A 255 -11.10 -12.70 0.66
CA PRO A 255 -10.51 -12.31 -0.60
C PRO A 255 -9.13 -11.77 -0.26
N GLU A 256 -8.08 -12.48 -0.67
CA GLU A 256 -6.84 -11.79 -0.99
C GLU A 256 -7.26 -10.86 -2.11
N LYS A 257 -7.69 -9.66 -1.70
CA LYS A 257 -7.52 -8.45 -2.48
C LYS A 257 -6.18 -8.65 -3.16
N LYS A 258 -6.13 -8.58 -4.50
CA LYS A 258 -4.87 -8.33 -5.21
C LYS A 258 -4.10 -7.40 -4.31
N GLN A 259 -3.05 -7.95 -3.70
CA GLN A 259 -2.36 -7.27 -2.63
C GLN A 259 -1.92 -5.97 -3.33
N ASP A 260 -2.35 -4.82 -2.83
CA ASP A 260 -1.98 -3.51 -3.39
C ASP A 260 -0.47 -3.45 -3.18
N VAL A 261 0.28 -4.04 -4.10
CA VAL A 261 1.71 -4.24 -4.06
C VAL A 261 2.18 -3.38 -5.21
N GLY A 262 2.96 -2.36 -4.87
CA GLY A 262 3.49 -1.42 -5.81
C GLY A 262 4.40 -2.12 -6.81
N LYS A 263 4.87 -1.37 -7.81
CA LYS A 263 5.91 -1.88 -8.70
C LYS A 263 7.20 -2.03 -7.89
N PHE A 264 7.44 -3.25 -7.42
CA PHE A 264 8.75 -3.69 -6.98
C PHE A 264 9.57 -4.03 -8.22
N VAL A 265 10.81 -3.60 -8.24
CA VAL A 265 11.68 -3.81 -9.39
C VAL A 265 12.51 -5.07 -9.16
N GLU A 266 12.74 -5.82 -10.22
CA GLU A 266 13.73 -6.89 -10.23
C GLU A 266 15.10 -6.30 -9.91
N LEU A 267 15.62 -6.64 -8.74
CA LEU A 267 16.95 -6.24 -8.32
C LEU A 267 17.98 -6.90 -9.26
N PRO A 268 18.86 -6.13 -9.92
CA PRO A 268 19.78 -6.67 -10.92
C PRO A 268 20.78 -7.64 -10.28
N GLY A 269 20.88 -8.85 -10.82
CA GLY A 269 21.77 -9.88 -10.27
C GLY A 269 21.35 -10.38 -8.87
N ALA A 270 20.11 -10.13 -8.45
CA ALA A 270 19.60 -10.65 -7.20
C ALA A 270 19.34 -12.15 -7.31
N GLU A 271 19.99 -12.91 -6.43
CA GLU A 271 19.79 -14.34 -6.27
C GLU A 271 19.18 -14.64 -4.90
N MET A 272 18.24 -15.57 -4.87
CA MET A 272 17.60 -16.05 -3.65
C MET A 272 18.66 -16.53 -2.64
N GLY A 273 18.59 -16.07 -1.40
CA GLY A 273 19.54 -16.39 -0.33
C GLY A 273 20.81 -15.52 -0.32
N LYS A 274 21.09 -14.74 -1.36
CA LYS A 274 22.35 -13.98 -1.49
C LYS A 274 22.18 -12.46 -1.39
N VAL A 275 20.96 -11.95 -1.52
CA VAL A 275 20.69 -10.51 -1.40
C VAL A 275 21.05 -10.03 0.00
N THR A 276 21.94 -9.06 0.08
CA THR A 276 22.23 -8.30 1.31
C THR A 276 21.89 -6.83 1.08
N VAL A 277 21.05 -6.28 1.94
CA VAL A 277 20.60 -4.89 1.96
C VAL A 277 20.89 -4.27 3.33
N ARG A 278 20.81 -2.93 3.44
CA ARG A 278 21.06 -2.23 4.72
C ARG A 278 20.14 -1.04 4.93
N PHE A 279 19.75 -0.84 6.19
CA PHE A 279 19.15 0.39 6.68
C PHE A 279 20.21 1.16 7.50
N PRO A 280 20.77 2.27 6.96
CA PRO A 280 21.86 2.99 7.59
C PRO A 280 21.46 4.36 8.18
N PRO A 281 20.70 4.45 9.29
CA PRO A 281 20.35 5.75 9.87
C PRO A 281 21.51 6.41 10.62
N GLU A 282 21.54 7.75 10.60
CA GLU A 282 22.32 8.55 11.55
C GLU A 282 21.56 8.68 12.88
N ALA A 283 22.24 8.54 14.02
CA ALA A 283 21.68 8.71 15.37
C ALA A 283 21.60 10.19 15.77
N SER A 284 20.96 10.98 14.91
CA SER A 284 20.79 12.43 15.05
C SER A 284 19.34 12.88 15.29
N GLY A 285 18.44 11.94 15.58
CA GLY A 285 17.04 12.22 15.94
C GLY A 285 16.09 11.04 15.75
N TYR A 286 14.83 11.22 16.16
CA TYR A 286 13.76 10.21 16.08
C TYR A 286 13.47 9.76 14.64
N LEU A 287 13.05 8.50 14.48
CA LEU A 287 12.58 8.02 13.19
C LEU A 287 11.22 8.62 12.87
N HIS A 288 10.99 8.85 11.57
CA HIS A 288 9.72 9.33 11.03
C HIS A 288 9.28 8.44 9.90
N ILE A 289 8.06 8.63 9.40
CA ILE A 289 7.47 7.75 8.38
C ILE A 289 8.31 7.62 7.10
N GLY A 290 9.10 8.64 6.74
CA GLY A 290 10.12 8.53 5.69
C GLY A 290 11.24 7.51 5.98
N HIS A 291 11.73 7.42 7.21
CA HIS A 291 12.67 6.39 7.66
C HIS A 291 11.98 5.03 7.73
N ALA A 292 10.71 4.97 8.19
CA ALA A 292 9.94 3.74 8.18
C ALA A 292 9.82 3.15 6.77
N LYS A 293 9.60 3.99 5.73
CA LYS A 293 9.66 3.56 4.33
C LYS A 293 10.99 2.90 3.99
N ALA A 294 12.11 3.55 4.32
CA ALA A 294 13.44 3.02 4.03
C ALA A 294 13.67 1.67 4.73
N ALA A 295 13.39 1.60 6.03
CA ALA A 295 13.63 0.41 6.84
C ALA A 295 12.74 -0.77 6.40
N LEU A 296 11.44 -0.53 6.18
CA LEU A 296 10.49 -1.56 5.74
C LEU A 296 10.73 -2.00 4.30
N LEU A 297 11.20 -1.12 3.41
CA LEU A 297 11.57 -1.50 2.05
C LEU A 297 12.79 -2.42 2.05
N ASN A 298 13.82 -2.12 2.86
CA ASN A 298 14.96 -3.01 3.01
C ASN A 298 14.53 -4.36 3.63
N GLN A 299 13.68 -4.36 4.66
CA GLN A 299 13.14 -5.60 5.22
C GLN A 299 12.34 -6.41 4.19
N HIS A 300 11.56 -5.75 3.33
CA HIS A 300 10.80 -6.42 2.28
C HIS A 300 11.71 -7.20 1.32
N TYR A 301 12.82 -6.61 0.89
CA TYR A 301 13.79 -7.31 0.04
C TYR A 301 14.53 -8.44 0.77
N GLN A 302 14.90 -8.24 2.05
CA GLN A 302 15.45 -9.30 2.90
C GLN A 302 14.50 -10.51 2.95
N VAL A 303 13.21 -10.30 3.26
CA VAL A 303 12.25 -11.39 3.40
C VAL A 303 11.98 -12.08 2.06
N ASN A 304 11.70 -11.31 1.01
CA ASN A 304 11.31 -11.87 -0.30
C ASN A 304 12.44 -12.63 -0.98
N PHE A 305 13.69 -12.19 -0.81
CA PHE A 305 14.86 -12.86 -1.38
C PHE A 305 15.53 -13.82 -0.39
N LYS A 306 14.93 -14.08 0.79
CA LYS A 306 15.56 -14.85 1.88
C LYS A 306 17.01 -14.39 2.15
N GLY A 307 17.21 -13.09 2.02
CA GLY A 307 18.48 -12.40 2.11
C GLY A 307 18.80 -11.95 3.52
N LYS A 308 19.72 -10.99 3.63
CA LYS A 308 20.16 -10.38 4.88
C LYS A 308 19.86 -8.89 4.93
N LEU A 309 19.46 -8.40 6.10
CA LEU A 309 19.31 -6.99 6.44
C LEU A 309 20.34 -6.58 7.48
N ILE A 310 21.19 -5.63 7.11
CA ILE A 310 22.13 -4.98 8.02
C ILE A 310 21.48 -3.72 8.58
N MET A 311 21.46 -3.58 9.90
CA MET A 311 21.18 -2.31 10.57
C MET A 311 22.52 -1.65 10.89
N ARG A 312 22.82 -0.54 10.21
CA ARG A 312 24.10 0.16 10.39
C ARG A 312 23.87 1.54 10.97
N PHE A 313 24.48 1.88 12.11
CA PHE A 313 24.54 3.28 12.49
C PHE A 313 25.62 3.99 11.69
N ASP A 314 25.22 5.01 10.93
CA ASP A 314 26.16 5.80 10.13
C ASP A 314 26.77 6.95 10.95
N ASP A 315 27.58 6.56 11.93
CA ASP A 315 28.14 7.40 12.99
C ASP A 315 29.44 8.10 12.55
N THR A 316 29.45 8.72 11.38
CA THR A 316 30.65 9.41 10.86
C THR A 316 30.86 10.81 11.43
N ASN A 317 29.87 11.40 12.13
CA ASN A 317 29.93 12.79 12.58
C ASN A 317 29.81 12.94 14.11
N PRO A 318 30.93 13.12 14.84
CA PRO A 318 30.93 13.09 16.32
C PRO A 318 30.07 14.17 16.99
N GLU A 319 29.74 15.27 16.31
CA GLU A 319 28.93 16.36 16.90
C GLU A 319 27.41 16.09 16.90
N LYS A 320 26.93 15.22 16.01
CA LYS A 320 25.48 15.02 15.81
C LYS A 320 24.99 13.72 16.42
N GLU A 321 25.86 12.74 16.57
CA GLU A 321 25.54 11.43 17.13
C GLU A 321 25.36 11.55 18.64
N LYS A 322 24.24 11.02 19.15
CA LYS A 322 23.99 10.91 20.60
C LYS A 322 23.54 9.50 20.93
N GLU A 323 24.11 8.93 21.99
CA GLU A 323 23.78 7.58 22.48
C GLU A 323 22.27 7.44 22.78
N ASP A 324 21.63 8.49 23.31
CA ASP A 324 20.18 8.52 23.54
C ASP A 324 19.36 8.25 22.27
N PHE A 325 19.80 8.77 21.12
CA PHE A 325 19.10 8.56 19.84
C PHE A 325 19.31 7.16 19.28
N GLU A 326 20.47 6.53 19.51
CA GLU A 326 20.68 5.13 19.11
C GLU A 326 19.65 4.22 19.77
N LYS A 327 19.49 4.36 21.10
CA LYS A 327 18.52 3.58 21.87
C LYS A 327 17.10 3.81 21.35
N VAL A 328 16.71 5.06 21.12
CA VAL A 328 15.39 5.42 20.59
C VAL A 328 15.15 4.82 19.20
N ILE A 329 16.15 4.86 18.32
CA ILE A 329 16.07 4.29 16.97
C ILE A 329 15.90 2.77 17.03
N LEU A 330 16.64 2.08 17.90
CA LEU A 330 16.48 0.64 18.10
C LEU A 330 15.09 0.27 18.61
N GLU A 331 14.56 1.05 19.56
CA GLU A 331 13.17 0.91 20.02
C GLU A 331 12.17 1.14 18.88
N ASP A 332 12.36 2.16 18.04
CA ASP A 332 11.49 2.45 16.89
C ASP A 332 11.53 1.32 15.84
N VAL A 333 12.72 0.77 15.57
CA VAL A 333 12.92 -0.38 14.67
C VAL A 333 12.20 -1.62 15.22
N ALA A 334 12.29 -1.86 16.53
CA ALA A 334 11.56 -2.93 17.20
C ALA A 334 10.04 -2.72 17.13
N MET A 335 9.55 -1.49 17.36
CA MET A 335 8.14 -1.13 17.21
C MET A 335 7.61 -1.38 15.79
N LEU A 336 8.45 -1.24 14.76
CA LEU A 336 8.10 -1.54 13.37
C LEU A 336 8.17 -3.04 13.02
N HIS A 337 8.46 -3.90 14.00
CA HIS A 337 8.69 -5.34 13.81
C HIS A 337 9.75 -5.62 12.75
N ILE A 338 10.82 -4.82 12.74
CA ILE A 338 11.98 -5.00 11.88
C ILE A 338 13.02 -5.84 12.63
N LYS A 339 13.50 -6.91 11.98
CA LYS A 339 14.49 -7.82 12.53
C LYS A 339 15.73 -7.83 11.63
N PRO A 340 16.75 -7.01 11.95
CA PRO A 340 18.03 -7.06 11.27
C PRO A 340 18.75 -8.38 11.56
N ASP A 341 19.50 -8.89 10.58
CA ASP A 341 20.37 -10.06 10.75
C ASP A 341 21.72 -9.68 11.35
N GLN A 342 22.12 -8.41 11.20
CA GLN A 342 23.41 -7.91 11.64
C GLN A 342 23.29 -6.45 12.09
N PHE A 343 24.05 -6.11 13.13
CA PHE A 343 24.20 -4.75 13.63
C PHE A 343 25.65 -4.32 13.47
N THR A 344 25.87 -3.17 12.84
CA THR A 344 27.21 -2.63 12.60
C THR A 344 27.25 -1.13 12.80
N TYR A 345 28.46 -0.58 12.94
CA TYR A 345 28.70 0.85 13.03
C TYR A 345 29.72 1.24 11.97
N THR A 346 29.54 2.37 11.30
CA THR A 346 30.56 2.88 10.37
C THR A 346 31.90 3.11 11.10
N SER A 347 31.86 3.51 12.38
CA SER A 347 33.04 3.70 13.22
C SER A 347 33.87 2.44 13.48
N ASP A 348 33.27 1.25 13.39
CA ASP A 348 34.01 -0.02 13.48
C ASP A 348 35.02 -0.17 12.33
N HIS A 349 34.81 0.56 11.23
CA HIS A 349 35.63 0.52 10.02
C HIS A 349 36.56 1.72 9.83
N PHE A 350 36.63 2.67 10.78
CA PHE A 350 37.44 3.89 10.63
C PHE A 350 38.91 3.62 10.29
N GLU A 351 39.50 2.60 10.91
CA GLU A 351 40.88 2.19 10.62
C GLU A 351 41.05 1.79 9.14
N SER A 352 40.14 0.98 8.61
CA SER A 352 40.14 0.54 7.22
C SER A 352 39.88 1.69 6.25
N ILE A 353 38.93 2.57 6.57
CA ILE A 353 38.60 3.74 5.76
C ILE A 353 39.81 4.70 5.69
N MET A 354 40.53 4.89 6.80
CA MET A 354 41.73 5.71 6.87
C MET A 354 42.87 5.14 6.02
N LYS A 355 43.10 3.82 6.05
CA LYS A 355 44.08 3.16 5.18
C LYS A 355 43.75 3.35 3.69
N TYR A 356 42.47 3.30 3.33
CA TYR A 356 42.05 3.61 1.95
C TYR A 356 42.27 5.08 1.57
N ALA A 357 42.08 6.02 2.49
CA ALA A 357 42.43 7.42 2.25
C ALA A 357 43.94 7.59 2.00
N GLU A 358 44.79 6.95 2.81
CA GLU A 358 46.24 6.98 2.65
C GLU A 358 46.68 6.35 1.32
N LYS A 359 46.05 5.24 0.90
CA LYS A 359 46.24 4.65 -0.43
C LYS A 359 45.93 5.66 -1.54
N LEU A 360 44.81 6.39 -1.47
CA LEU A 360 44.47 7.39 -2.49
C LEU A 360 45.48 8.55 -2.52
N ILE A 361 46.03 8.96 -1.38
CA ILE A 361 47.10 9.98 -1.33
C ILE A 361 48.36 9.44 -2.04
N GLN A 362 48.76 8.21 -1.73
CA GLN A 362 49.95 7.56 -2.33
C GLN A 362 49.81 7.37 -3.84
N GLU A 363 48.61 7.06 -4.32
CA GLU A 363 48.32 6.94 -5.76
C GLU A 363 48.10 8.30 -6.45
N GLY A 364 48.24 9.41 -5.73
CA GLY A 364 48.05 10.76 -6.26
C GLY A 364 46.59 11.14 -6.56
N LYS A 365 45.63 10.30 -6.14
CA LYS A 365 44.18 10.43 -6.32
C LYS A 365 43.48 11.21 -5.20
N ALA A 366 44.22 11.64 -4.17
CA ALA A 366 43.72 12.53 -3.13
C ALA A 366 44.81 13.54 -2.72
N TYR A 367 44.40 14.67 -2.17
CA TYR A 367 45.30 15.72 -1.68
C TYR A 367 44.69 16.46 -0.48
N VAL A 368 45.54 17.03 0.37
CA VAL A 368 45.10 17.80 1.54
C VAL A 368 45.00 19.28 1.16
N ASP A 369 43.92 19.92 1.59
CA ASP A 369 43.54 21.28 1.22
C ASP A 369 43.24 22.11 2.48
N ASP A 370 43.93 23.23 2.65
CA ASP A 370 43.71 24.20 3.74
C ASP A 370 42.87 25.41 3.31
N THR A 371 42.38 25.40 2.06
CA THR A 371 41.58 26.50 1.52
C THR A 371 40.30 26.70 2.37
N PRO A 372 39.99 27.94 2.79
CA PRO A 372 38.79 28.21 3.58
C PRO A 372 37.51 27.72 2.89
N ALA A 373 36.54 27.24 3.66
CA ALA A 373 35.35 26.54 3.14
C ALA A 373 34.55 27.36 2.12
N GLU A 374 34.33 28.67 2.35
CA GLU A 374 33.61 29.53 1.42
C GLU A 374 34.38 29.75 0.10
N GLN A 375 35.71 29.91 0.19
CA GLN A 375 36.57 30.00 -0.99
C GLN A 375 36.55 28.68 -1.77
N MET A 376 36.68 27.54 -1.08
CA MET A 376 36.62 26.22 -1.70
C MET A 376 35.29 25.99 -2.42
N LYS A 377 34.18 26.45 -1.85
CA LYS A 377 32.87 26.40 -2.49
C LYS A 377 32.84 27.25 -3.76
N ALA A 378 33.31 28.49 -3.69
CA ALA A 378 33.39 29.38 -4.85
C ALA A 378 34.28 28.80 -5.97
N GLU A 379 35.45 28.26 -5.63
CA GLU A 379 36.36 27.58 -6.56
C GLU A 379 35.68 26.38 -7.24
N ARG A 380 34.92 25.57 -6.49
CA ARG A 380 34.15 24.44 -7.04
C ARG A 380 33.02 24.88 -7.98
N GLU A 381 32.34 25.98 -7.65
CA GLU A 381 31.30 26.57 -8.51
C GLU A 381 31.89 27.12 -9.81
N GLN A 382 33.05 27.78 -9.71
CA GLN A 382 33.79 28.38 -10.81
C GLN A 382 34.71 27.39 -11.57
N ARG A 383 34.78 26.13 -11.14
CA ARG A 383 35.62 25.07 -11.72
C ARG A 383 37.13 25.39 -11.68
N ILE A 384 37.57 26.11 -10.66
CA ILE A 384 38.97 26.48 -10.43
C ILE A 384 39.64 25.43 -9.55
N GLU A 385 40.80 24.93 -9.97
CA GLU A 385 41.60 24.00 -9.16
C GLU A 385 42.15 24.69 -7.91
N SER A 386 42.07 24.02 -6.75
CA SER A 386 42.72 24.50 -5.53
C SER A 386 44.24 24.60 -5.75
N LYS A 387 44.85 25.62 -5.13
CA LYS A 387 46.31 25.79 -5.12
C LYS A 387 47.06 24.57 -4.55
N HIS A 388 46.39 23.75 -3.73
CA HIS A 388 46.96 22.53 -3.12
C HIS A 388 46.81 21.27 -3.97
N ARG A 389 46.03 21.32 -5.07
CA ARG A 389 45.75 20.14 -5.91
C ARG A 389 47.03 19.49 -6.49
N LYS A 390 48.07 20.32 -6.72
CA LYS A 390 49.38 19.92 -7.26
C LYS A 390 50.45 19.65 -6.19
N ASN A 391 50.08 19.59 -4.91
CA ASN A 391 51.01 19.18 -3.84
C ASN A 391 51.63 17.81 -4.17
N SER A 392 52.90 17.62 -3.80
CA SER A 392 53.55 16.30 -3.85
C SER A 392 52.91 15.33 -2.86
N ILE A 393 53.15 14.04 -3.05
CA ILE A 393 52.63 12.98 -2.18
C ILE A 393 53.14 13.18 -0.75
N GLU A 394 54.42 13.49 -0.59
CA GLU A 394 55.08 13.71 0.70
C GLU A 394 54.45 14.88 1.45
N LYS A 395 54.19 15.99 0.75
CA LYS A 395 53.53 17.16 1.35
C LYS A 395 52.11 16.84 1.79
N ASN A 396 51.34 16.10 0.99
CA ASN A 396 50.00 15.68 1.37
C ASN A 396 50.01 14.74 2.59
N LEU A 397 50.96 13.80 2.67
CA LEU A 397 51.12 12.93 3.84
C LEU A 397 51.51 13.73 5.09
N GLN A 398 52.41 14.71 4.99
CA GLN A 398 52.75 15.59 6.11
C GLN A 398 51.53 16.36 6.64
N MET A 399 50.75 16.97 5.74
CA MET A 399 49.52 17.67 6.12
C MET A 399 48.47 16.70 6.71
N TRP A 400 48.38 15.47 6.18
CA TRP A 400 47.50 14.42 6.68
C TRP A 400 47.87 13.98 8.11
N GLU A 401 49.15 13.84 8.43
CA GLU A 401 49.60 13.57 9.79
C GLU A 401 49.21 14.69 10.77
N GLU A 402 49.30 15.95 10.35
CA GLU A 402 48.84 17.09 11.16
C GLU A 402 47.32 17.06 11.39
N MET A 403 46.54 16.66 10.38
CA MET A 403 45.11 16.38 10.55
C MET A 403 44.86 15.27 11.57
N LYS A 404 45.54 14.13 11.47
CA LYS A 404 45.38 13.00 12.41
C LYS A 404 45.73 13.37 13.86
N LYS A 405 46.75 14.20 14.05
CA LYS A 405 47.12 14.76 15.37
C LYS A 405 46.09 15.76 15.92
N GLY A 406 45.20 16.29 15.08
CA GLY A 406 44.25 17.33 15.47
C GLY A 406 44.94 18.67 15.76
N SER A 407 46.12 18.94 15.17
CA SER A 407 46.84 20.19 15.41
C SER A 407 46.05 21.40 14.91
N GLN A 408 46.41 22.61 15.33
CA GLN A 408 45.71 23.83 14.91
C GLN A 408 45.70 23.98 13.37
N PHE A 409 46.80 23.60 12.72
CA PHE A 409 46.89 23.53 11.27
C PHE A 409 46.08 22.36 10.68
N GLY A 410 46.13 21.18 11.31
CA GLY A 410 45.30 20.05 10.89
C GLY A 410 43.80 20.37 10.91
N GLN A 411 43.33 21.15 11.88
CA GLN A 411 41.94 21.58 12.00
C GLN A 411 41.47 22.52 10.89
N SER A 412 42.38 23.28 10.25
CA SER A 412 42.05 24.08 9.07
C SER A 412 42.05 23.27 7.76
N CYS A 413 42.48 22.01 7.80
CA CYS A 413 42.64 21.16 6.63
C CYS A 413 41.47 20.19 6.42
N CYS A 414 41.27 19.80 5.18
CA CYS A 414 40.46 18.62 4.81
C CYS A 414 41.18 17.80 3.74
N LEU A 415 40.83 16.51 3.64
CA LEU A 415 41.31 15.66 2.55
C LEU A 415 40.27 15.68 1.43
N ARG A 416 40.71 15.88 0.18
CA ARG A 416 39.85 15.91 -1.01
C ARG A 416 40.28 14.85 -2.00
N ALA A 417 39.31 14.27 -2.70
CA ALA A 417 39.59 13.45 -3.87
C ALA A 417 40.11 14.34 -5.00
N LYS A 418 40.94 13.77 -5.87
CA LYS A 418 41.42 14.39 -7.11
C LYS A 418 40.75 13.67 -8.28
N ILE A 419 39.64 14.24 -8.73
CA ILE A 419 38.77 13.68 -9.77
C ILE A 419 38.80 14.63 -10.97
N ASP A 420 37.78 15.45 -11.15
CA ASP A 420 37.65 16.35 -12.30
C ASP A 420 36.91 17.64 -11.91
N MET A 421 37.66 18.73 -11.80
CA MET A 421 37.12 20.07 -11.53
C MET A 421 36.29 20.63 -12.69
N SER A 422 36.49 20.11 -13.91
CA SER A 422 35.75 20.53 -15.10
C SER A 422 34.40 19.82 -15.26
N SER A 423 34.11 18.79 -14.46
CA SER A 423 32.91 17.97 -14.58
C SER A 423 31.61 18.78 -14.49
N ASN A 424 30.63 18.41 -15.31
CA ASN A 424 29.28 18.97 -15.22
C ASN A 424 28.55 18.48 -13.96
N ASN A 425 28.93 17.32 -13.43
CA ASN A 425 28.45 16.84 -12.15
C ASN A 425 29.26 17.49 -11.00
N GLY A 426 28.62 18.38 -10.24
CA GLY A 426 29.27 19.08 -9.12
C GLY A 426 29.80 18.15 -8.01
N CYS A 427 29.24 16.94 -7.88
CA CYS A 427 29.71 15.94 -6.92
C CYS A 427 31.09 15.36 -7.29
N MET A 428 31.47 15.43 -8.57
CA MET A 428 32.76 14.96 -9.09
C MET A 428 33.87 16.01 -9.03
N ARG A 429 33.55 17.25 -8.60
CA ARG A 429 34.53 18.35 -8.47
C ARG A 429 35.26 18.26 -7.15
N ASP A 430 36.29 17.41 -7.12
CA ASP A 430 37.21 17.16 -6.00
C ASP A 430 36.51 17.18 -4.63
N PRO A 431 35.57 16.25 -4.38
CA PRO A 431 34.79 16.22 -3.15
C PRO A 431 35.66 15.90 -1.91
N THR A 432 35.25 16.44 -0.77
CA THR A 432 35.90 16.17 0.53
C THR A 432 35.69 14.72 0.97
N LEU A 433 36.78 14.04 1.31
CA LEU A 433 36.81 12.66 1.82
C LEU A 433 36.92 12.59 3.34
N TYR A 434 37.71 13.49 3.95
CA TYR A 434 37.90 13.56 5.41
C TYR A 434 37.89 14.99 5.91
N ARG A 435 37.44 15.16 7.16
CA ARG A 435 37.47 16.43 7.90
C ARG A 435 38.19 16.24 9.22
N CYS A 436 38.90 17.27 9.68
CA CYS A 436 39.48 17.29 11.01
C CYS A 436 38.48 17.88 12.03
N LYS A 437 38.21 17.14 13.10
CA LYS A 437 37.29 17.47 14.19
C LYS A 437 37.86 16.89 15.48
N ILE A 438 38.13 17.73 16.48
CA ILE A 438 38.70 17.29 17.76
C ILE A 438 37.63 16.84 18.78
N GLN A 439 36.36 16.85 18.38
CA GLN A 439 35.27 16.43 19.23
C GLN A 439 35.35 14.92 19.51
N PRO A 440 35.07 14.46 20.75
CA PRO A 440 35.03 13.04 21.07
C PRO A 440 33.93 12.34 20.27
N HIS A 441 34.23 11.17 19.74
CA HIS A 441 33.21 10.30 19.15
C HIS A 441 32.46 9.52 20.25
N PRO A 442 31.12 9.36 20.17
CA PRO A 442 30.36 8.64 21.20
C PRO A 442 30.88 7.22 21.48
N ARG A 443 31.36 6.50 20.47
CA ARG A 443 31.88 5.12 20.60
C ARG A 443 33.40 5.00 20.70
N THR A 444 34.13 5.84 19.97
CA THR A 444 35.59 5.70 19.83
C THR A 444 36.36 6.74 20.66
N GLY A 445 35.64 7.57 21.41
CA GLY A 445 36.21 8.60 22.27
C GLY A 445 37.14 9.54 21.51
N ASN A 446 38.33 9.77 22.06
CA ASN A 446 39.34 10.65 21.47
C ASN A 446 40.36 9.89 20.60
N LYS A 447 40.03 8.67 20.15
CA LYS A 447 40.97 7.86 19.34
C LYS A 447 41.28 8.50 17.98
N TYR A 448 40.33 9.23 17.42
CA TYR A 448 40.43 9.83 16.09
C TYR A 448 40.12 11.33 16.14
N ASN A 449 40.92 12.13 15.43
CA ASN A 449 40.66 13.56 15.19
C ASN A 449 40.24 13.83 13.74
N VAL A 450 40.23 12.80 12.90
CA VAL A 450 39.80 12.89 11.50
C VAL A 450 38.65 11.94 11.27
N TYR A 451 37.60 12.44 10.61
CA TYR A 451 36.38 11.69 10.38
C TYR A 451 36.03 11.68 8.90
N PRO A 452 35.70 10.52 8.32
CA PRO A 452 35.38 10.43 6.91
C PRO A 452 34.04 11.11 6.63
N THR A 453 33.85 11.59 5.41
CA THR A 453 32.53 12.04 4.96
C THR A 453 31.66 10.83 4.63
N TYR A 454 30.33 11.01 4.71
CA TYR A 454 29.35 9.99 4.29
C TYR A 454 29.66 9.45 2.88
N ASP A 455 29.97 10.35 1.94
CA ASP A 455 30.24 9.96 0.55
C ASP A 455 31.50 9.09 0.41
N PHE A 456 32.48 9.24 1.31
CA PHE A 456 33.69 8.40 1.32
C PHE A 456 33.51 7.09 2.08
N ALA A 457 32.87 7.14 3.25
CA ALA A 457 32.67 5.97 4.10
C ALA A 457 31.67 4.97 3.50
N CYS A 458 30.54 5.45 2.99
CA CYS A 458 29.42 4.60 2.58
C CYS A 458 29.80 3.56 1.49
N PRO A 459 30.50 3.90 0.39
CA PRO A 459 30.93 2.91 -0.60
C PRO A 459 31.89 1.85 -0.03
N ILE A 460 32.81 2.26 0.85
CA ILE A 460 33.81 1.37 1.45
C ILE A 460 33.12 0.37 2.38
N VAL A 461 32.26 0.86 3.28
CA VAL A 461 31.59 0.00 4.25
C VAL A 461 30.55 -0.90 3.57
N ASP A 462 29.77 -0.39 2.61
CA ASP A 462 28.88 -1.22 1.80
C ASP A 462 29.65 -2.35 1.10
N SER A 463 30.85 -2.06 0.60
CA SER A 463 31.74 -3.06 0.00
C SER A 463 32.19 -4.14 1.00
N ILE A 464 32.75 -3.72 2.14
CA ILE A 464 33.30 -4.59 3.21
C ILE A 464 32.21 -5.48 3.82
N GLU A 465 31.04 -4.91 4.11
CA GLU A 465 29.94 -5.62 4.77
C GLU A 465 29.17 -6.58 3.83
N GLY A 466 29.57 -6.68 2.57
CA GLY A 466 28.92 -7.59 1.62
C GLY A 466 27.55 -7.10 1.13
N VAL A 467 27.20 -5.81 1.30
CA VAL A 467 25.98 -5.22 0.74
C VAL A 467 25.93 -5.46 -0.76
N THR A 468 24.89 -6.13 -1.23
CA THR A 468 24.69 -6.38 -2.67
C THR A 468 23.91 -5.26 -3.33
N HIS A 469 22.90 -4.73 -2.63
CA HIS A 469 21.97 -3.72 -3.12
C HIS A 469 21.87 -2.59 -2.10
N ALA A 470 22.49 -1.47 -2.43
CA ALA A 470 22.47 -0.24 -1.67
C ALA A 470 21.20 0.56 -2.02
N LEU A 471 20.11 0.32 -1.29
CA LEU A 471 18.87 1.07 -1.48
C LEU A 471 19.03 2.50 -0.93
N ARG A 472 18.72 3.53 -1.73
CA ARG A 472 18.78 4.93 -1.29
C ARG A 472 17.76 5.83 -1.98
N THR A 473 17.56 7.04 -1.47
CA THR A 473 16.61 7.98 -2.09
C THR A 473 17.20 8.63 -3.35
N THR A 474 16.34 8.98 -4.31
CA THR A 474 16.71 9.64 -5.59
C THR A 474 17.44 10.98 -5.45
N GLU A 475 17.50 11.56 -4.24
CA GLU A 475 18.24 12.81 -4.01
C GLU A 475 19.75 12.62 -3.99
N TYR A 476 20.19 11.37 -3.89
CA TYR A 476 21.59 11.03 -3.98
C TYR A 476 22.01 10.68 -5.41
N HIS A 477 21.14 10.78 -6.41
CA HIS A 477 21.43 10.38 -7.80
C HIS A 477 22.74 10.95 -8.35
N ASP A 478 22.94 12.26 -8.19
CA ASP A 478 24.17 12.94 -8.66
C ASP A 478 25.44 12.42 -7.96
N ARG A 479 25.31 11.74 -6.82
CA ARG A 479 26.42 11.15 -6.05
C ARG A 479 26.67 9.68 -6.40
N ASP A 480 25.86 9.06 -7.27
CA ASP A 480 26.07 7.67 -7.68
C ASP A 480 27.39 7.52 -8.46
N GLU A 481 27.71 8.50 -9.31
CA GLU A 481 28.97 8.56 -10.05
C GLU A 481 30.17 8.65 -9.09
N GLN A 482 30.07 9.51 -8.07
CA GLN A 482 31.08 9.65 -7.02
C GLN A 482 31.26 8.34 -6.24
N PHE A 483 30.15 7.68 -5.90
CA PHE A 483 30.17 6.40 -5.20
C PHE A 483 30.96 5.35 -5.99
N TYR A 484 30.67 5.20 -7.29
CA TYR A 484 31.38 4.23 -8.13
C TYR A 484 32.82 4.62 -8.41
N TRP A 485 33.14 5.91 -8.54
CA TRP A 485 34.53 6.37 -8.64
C TRP A 485 35.35 5.91 -7.43
N ILE A 486 34.81 6.00 -6.21
CA ILE A 486 35.51 5.52 -4.99
C ILE A 486 35.74 4.01 -5.06
N ILE A 487 34.74 3.23 -5.45
CA ILE A 487 34.84 1.77 -5.61
C ILE A 487 35.97 1.41 -6.59
N GLU A 488 35.99 2.05 -7.76
CA GLU A 488 36.94 1.81 -8.83
C GLU A 488 38.35 2.29 -8.46
N ALA A 489 38.46 3.47 -7.87
CA ALA A 489 39.73 4.04 -7.44
C ALA A 489 40.43 3.18 -6.38
N LEU A 490 39.66 2.55 -5.49
CA LEU A 490 40.17 1.68 -4.43
C LEU A 490 40.34 0.22 -4.86
N GLY A 491 39.68 -0.21 -5.94
CA GLY A 491 39.69 -1.59 -6.43
C GLY A 491 38.91 -2.54 -5.52
N ILE A 492 37.79 -2.07 -4.94
CA ILE A 492 36.98 -2.85 -3.98
C ILE A 492 35.70 -3.39 -4.64
N ARG A 493 34.99 -4.29 -3.93
CA ARG A 493 33.78 -4.93 -4.45
C ARG A 493 32.68 -3.90 -4.74
N LYS A 494 32.05 -4.00 -5.91
CA LYS A 494 31.01 -3.08 -6.38
C LYS A 494 29.59 -3.53 -5.96
N PRO A 495 28.90 -2.84 -5.05
CA PRO A 495 27.48 -3.06 -4.80
C PRO A 495 26.63 -2.38 -5.88
N TYR A 496 25.40 -2.85 -6.10
CA TYR A 496 24.41 -2.18 -6.95
C TYR A 496 23.71 -1.07 -6.16
N ILE A 497 23.70 0.16 -6.67
CA ILE A 497 22.82 1.21 -6.13
C ILE A 497 21.42 1.04 -6.72
N TRP A 498 20.41 1.13 -5.85
CA TRP A 498 19.02 1.17 -6.28
C TRP A 498 18.26 2.31 -5.64
N GLU A 499 17.71 3.17 -6.49
CA GLU A 499 17.05 4.39 -6.05
C GLU A 499 15.54 4.23 -5.94
N TYR A 500 14.96 4.87 -4.92
CA TYR A 500 13.52 5.02 -4.74
C TYR A 500 13.18 6.45 -4.31
N SER A 501 11.96 6.91 -4.58
CA SER A 501 11.55 8.25 -4.19
C SER A 501 11.37 8.37 -2.68
N ARG A 502 11.70 9.53 -2.11
CA ARG A 502 11.35 9.82 -0.71
C ARG A 502 9.83 9.85 -0.55
N LEU A 503 9.33 9.44 0.62
CA LEU A 503 7.92 9.64 0.98
C LEU A 503 7.70 11.11 1.34
N ASN A 504 6.79 11.76 0.61
CA ASN A 504 6.30 13.10 0.93
C ASN A 504 4.81 13.02 1.26
N LEU A 505 4.38 13.78 2.26
CA LEU A 505 2.99 13.82 2.73
C LEU A 505 2.48 15.25 2.69
N ASN A 506 1.23 15.41 2.24
CA ASN A 506 0.56 16.69 2.31
C ASN A 506 0.36 17.12 3.76
N ASN A 507 0.36 18.44 3.97
CA ASN A 507 0.13 19.06 5.28
C ASN A 507 1.13 18.60 6.37
N THR A 508 2.32 18.17 5.97
CA THR A 508 3.29 17.53 6.86
C THR A 508 4.71 17.99 6.56
N VAL A 509 5.51 18.17 7.62
CA VAL A 509 6.96 18.41 7.50
C VAL A 509 7.72 17.22 8.06
N LEU A 510 8.71 16.71 7.32
CA LEU A 510 9.57 15.59 7.76
C LEU A 510 10.98 16.04 8.18
N SER A 511 11.32 17.31 7.95
CA SER A 511 12.63 17.84 8.31
C SER A 511 12.84 17.85 9.82
N LYS A 512 13.92 17.20 10.29
CA LYS A 512 14.33 17.17 11.70
C LYS A 512 14.38 18.57 12.32
N ARG A 513 14.90 19.57 11.58
CA ARG A 513 14.96 20.97 12.05
C ARG A 513 13.57 21.55 12.31
N LYS A 514 12.62 21.31 11.40
CA LYS A 514 11.23 21.80 11.54
C LYS A 514 10.49 21.08 12.66
N LEU A 515 10.67 19.77 12.79
CA LEU A 515 10.05 18.97 13.87
C LEU A 515 10.59 19.37 15.26
N THR A 516 11.90 19.57 15.39
CA THR A 516 12.52 20.04 16.63
C THR A 516 11.95 21.40 17.06
N TRP A 517 11.70 22.31 16.10
CA TRP A 517 11.08 23.60 16.38
C TRP A 517 9.68 23.45 16.99
N PHE A 518 8.80 22.58 16.44
CA PHE A 518 7.47 22.34 17.01
C PHE A 518 7.51 21.87 18.47
N VAL A 519 8.47 21.00 18.81
CA VAL A 519 8.67 20.52 20.19
C VAL A 519 9.15 21.66 21.09
N ASN A 520 10.15 22.42 20.65
CA ASN A 520 10.74 23.51 21.45
C ASN A 520 9.75 24.65 21.72
N GLU A 521 8.84 24.94 20.78
CA GLU A 521 7.79 25.95 20.95
C GLU A 521 6.59 25.45 21.77
N GLY A 522 6.58 24.18 22.19
CA GLY A 522 5.46 23.59 22.94
C GLY A 522 4.15 23.51 22.15
N LEU A 523 4.22 23.48 20.81
CA LEU A 523 3.05 23.34 19.93
C LEU A 523 2.56 21.89 19.83
N VAL A 524 3.37 20.96 20.33
CA VAL A 524 3.07 19.53 20.46
C VAL A 524 3.50 19.02 21.82
N ASP A 525 2.92 17.89 22.24
CA ASP A 525 3.17 17.27 23.54
C ASP A 525 4.60 16.68 23.65
N GLY A 526 5.20 16.32 22.50
CA GLY A 526 6.53 15.71 22.42
C GLY A 526 6.79 15.06 21.06
N TRP A 527 7.84 14.24 20.99
CA TRP A 527 8.21 13.50 19.76
C TRP A 527 7.26 12.35 19.43
N ASP A 528 6.48 11.88 20.40
CA ASP A 528 5.46 10.86 20.26
C ASP A 528 4.05 11.45 20.12
N ASP A 529 3.90 12.78 19.96
CA ASP A 529 2.61 13.42 19.76
C ASP A 529 1.88 12.78 18.56
N PRO A 530 0.59 12.38 18.70
CA PRO A 530 -0.16 11.73 17.61
C PRO A 530 -0.25 12.52 16.29
N ARG A 531 -0.04 13.84 16.33
CA ARG A 531 0.00 14.71 15.15
C ARG A 531 1.34 14.67 14.42
N PHE A 532 2.40 14.18 15.07
CA PHE A 532 3.73 14.10 14.48
C PHE A 532 3.83 12.94 13.48
N PRO A 533 4.60 13.12 12.38
CA PRO A 533 4.89 12.07 11.42
C PRO A 533 6.02 11.13 11.89
N THR A 534 6.38 11.17 13.17
CA THR A 534 7.34 10.26 13.79
C THR A 534 6.77 8.85 13.83
N VAL A 535 7.62 7.81 13.88
CA VAL A 535 7.16 6.42 14.03
C VAL A 535 6.30 6.29 15.29
N ARG A 536 6.76 6.86 16.41
CA ARG A 536 6.03 6.86 17.67
C ARG A 536 4.69 7.61 17.59
N GLY A 537 4.68 8.81 17.00
CA GLY A 537 3.47 9.61 16.86
C GLY A 537 2.40 8.90 16.04
N VAL A 538 2.76 8.35 14.88
CA VAL A 538 1.77 7.64 14.04
C VAL A 538 1.26 6.35 14.69
N LEU A 539 2.12 5.59 15.37
CA LEU A 539 1.71 4.38 16.08
C LEU A 539 0.82 4.71 17.29
N ARG A 540 1.17 5.74 18.08
CA ARG A 540 0.35 6.24 19.19
C ARG A 540 -1.00 6.77 18.72
N ARG A 541 -1.08 7.33 17.51
CA ARG A 541 -2.35 7.73 16.86
C ARG A 541 -3.23 6.53 16.45
N GLY A 542 -2.69 5.31 16.45
CA GLY A 542 -3.42 4.09 16.08
C GLY A 542 -3.07 3.52 14.71
N MET A 543 -1.95 3.94 14.10
CA MET A 543 -1.38 3.23 12.95
C MET A 543 -0.91 1.84 13.40
N THR A 544 -1.32 0.80 12.69
CA THR A 544 -0.78 -0.54 12.90
C THR A 544 0.47 -0.73 12.04
N VAL A 545 1.44 -1.50 12.56
CA VAL A 545 2.65 -1.88 11.81
C VAL A 545 2.29 -2.58 10.50
N GLU A 546 1.28 -3.45 10.54
CA GLU A 546 0.80 -4.18 9.38
C GLU A 546 0.18 -3.23 8.33
N GLY A 547 -0.66 -2.29 8.75
CA GLY A 547 -1.22 -1.27 7.86
C GLY A 547 -0.13 -0.41 7.20
N LEU A 548 0.90 -0.05 7.96
CA LEU A 548 2.05 0.70 7.45
C LEU A 548 2.89 -0.13 6.47
N LYS A 549 3.14 -1.42 6.77
CA LYS A 549 3.82 -2.37 5.86
C LYS A 549 3.07 -2.51 4.55
N GLN A 550 1.75 -2.69 4.59
CA GLN A 550 0.90 -2.78 3.40
C GLN A 550 0.95 -1.49 2.57
N PHE A 551 0.92 -0.32 3.21
CA PHE A 551 1.05 0.97 2.51
C PHE A 551 2.40 1.12 1.80
N ILE A 552 3.51 0.80 2.48
CA ILE A 552 4.85 0.89 1.91
C ILE A 552 5.02 -0.14 0.79
N ALA A 553 4.47 -1.34 0.97
CA ALA A 553 4.45 -2.34 -0.08
C ALA A 553 3.67 -1.85 -1.30
N ALA A 554 2.52 -1.22 -1.12
CA ALA A 554 1.72 -0.62 -2.20
C ALA A 554 2.44 0.49 -2.96
N GLN A 555 3.36 1.20 -2.31
CA GLN A 555 4.16 2.23 -2.97
C GLN A 555 5.30 1.61 -3.81
N GLY A 556 5.87 0.49 -3.36
CA GLY A 556 6.99 -0.18 -4.01
C GLY A 556 8.26 0.68 -4.06
N SER A 557 9.17 0.32 -4.97
CA SER A 557 10.45 1.00 -5.19
C SER A 557 10.41 2.01 -6.33
N SER A 558 9.27 2.70 -6.52
CA SER A 558 9.14 3.72 -7.56
C SER A 558 10.12 4.88 -7.34
N ARG A 559 10.67 5.41 -8.44
CA ARG A 559 11.52 6.62 -8.45
C ARG A 559 10.71 7.91 -8.58
N SER A 560 9.42 7.82 -8.86
CA SER A 560 8.56 9.01 -9.01
C SER A 560 8.31 9.67 -7.66
N VAL A 561 8.67 10.95 -7.55
CA VAL A 561 8.34 11.78 -6.39
C VAL A 561 6.86 12.14 -6.46
N VAL A 562 6.09 11.73 -5.45
CA VAL A 562 4.66 11.97 -5.35
C VAL A 562 4.36 12.40 -3.92
N ASN A 563 3.54 13.44 -3.78
CA ASN A 563 2.99 13.81 -2.48
C ASN A 563 1.74 12.98 -2.21
N MET A 564 1.73 12.32 -1.06
CA MET A 564 0.65 11.42 -0.66
C MET A 564 -0.28 12.11 0.35
N GLU A 565 -1.56 11.76 0.28
CA GLU A 565 -2.55 12.14 1.29
C GLU A 565 -2.53 11.16 2.46
N TRP A 566 -2.76 11.67 3.67
CA TRP A 566 -2.87 10.85 4.88
C TRP A 566 -4.01 9.84 4.78
N ASP A 567 -5.13 10.22 4.15
CA ASP A 567 -6.29 9.35 3.95
C ASP A 567 -5.93 8.05 3.25
N LYS A 568 -4.97 8.08 2.34
CA LYS A 568 -4.49 6.87 1.66
C LYS A 568 -3.83 5.91 2.64
N ILE A 569 -2.98 6.42 3.54
CA ILE A 569 -2.31 5.61 4.56
C ILE A 569 -3.35 5.08 5.56
N TRP A 570 -4.27 5.92 6.01
CA TRP A 570 -5.34 5.51 6.91
C TRP A 570 -6.28 4.48 6.29
N ALA A 571 -6.50 4.54 4.98
CA ALA A 571 -7.27 3.52 4.27
C ALA A 571 -6.59 2.15 4.32
N PHE A 572 -5.26 2.07 4.18
CA PHE A 572 -4.52 0.81 4.39
C PHE A 572 -4.64 0.32 5.84
N ASN A 573 -4.47 1.21 6.81
CA ASN A 573 -4.65 0.85 8.22
C ASN A 573 -6.06 0.34 8.51
N LYS A 574 -7.09 1.02 7.97
CA LYS A 574 -8.50 0.62 8.08
C LYS A 574 -8.76 -0.79 7.53
N LYS A 575 -8.07 -1.21 6.46
CA LYS A 575 -8.17 -2.59 5.94
C LYS A 575 -7.74 -3.64 6.97
N VAL A 576 -6.81 -3.28 7.87
CA VAL A 576 -6.26 -4.15 8.93
C VAL A 576 -7.11 -4.11 10.20
N ILE A 577 -7.51 -2.93 10.66
CA ILE A 577 -8.25 -2.78 11.93
C ILE A 577 -9.77 -3.01 11.77
N ASP A 578 -10.31 -2.73 10.57
CA ASP A 578 -11.65 -3.06 10.07
C ASP A 578 -12.23 -4.36 10.67
N PRO A 579 -11.62 -5.50 10.32
CA PRO A 579 -12.17 -6.81 10.63
C PRO A 579 -12.01 -7.25 12.10
N VAL A 580 -11.29 -6.49 12.94
CA VAL A 580 -10.90 -6.95 14.29
C VAL A 580 -11.24 -5.96 15.42
N ALA A 581 -11.44 -4.66 15.13
CA ALA A 581 -11.65 -3.66 16.17
C ALA A 581 -13.03 -3.79 16.85
N PRO A 582 -13.18 -4.05 18.15
CA PRO A 582 -14.49 -4.12 18.81
C PRO A 582 -15.29 -2.79 18.69
N ARG A 583 -16.61 -2.90 18.60
CA ARG A 583 -17.54 -1.78 18.38
C ARG A 583 -18.17 -1.35 19.69
N TYR A 584 -18.08 -0.06 19.99
CA TYR A 584 -18.70 0.58 21.15
C TYR A 584 -19.51 1.79 20.74
N VAL A 585 -20.32 2.28 21.68
CA VAL A 585 -21.09 3.51 21.53
C VAL A 585 -20.53 4.56 22.48
N ALA A 586 -20.42 5.79 22.01
CA ALA A 586 -20.18 6.95 22.85
C ALA A 586 -20.93 8.15 22.28
N LEU A 587 -21.65 8.85 23.15
CA LEU A 587 -22.49 10.00 22.86
C LEU A 587 -21.86 11.26 23.44
N LEU A 588 -22.04 12.42 22.81
CA LEU A 588 -21.43 13.65 23.31
C LEU A 588 -22.14 14.13 24.57
N LYS A 589 -21.45 14.20 25.71
CA LYS A 589 -22.08 14.38 27.03
C LYS A 589 -22.94 15.64 27.14
N LYS A 590 -22.56 16.72 26.47
CA LYS A 590 -23.30 18.01 26.46
C LYS A 590 -24.54 18.01 25.55
N GLU A 591 -24.66 17.03 24.66
CA GLU A 591 -25.68 16.96 23.62
C GLU A 591 -26.43 15.62 23.66
N VAL A 592 -26.44 14.92 24.80
CA VAL A 592 -27.25 13.70 24.96
C VAL A 592 -28.73 14.06 25.11
N ILE A 593 -29.59 13.32 24.41
CA ILE A 593 -31.04 13.48 24.50
C ILE A 593 -31.67 12.19 25.04
N PRO A 594 -32.46 12.24 26.13
CA PRO A 594 -33.19 11.08 26.62
C PRO A 594 -34.37 10.71 25.72
N VAL A 595 -34.61 9.42 25.56
CA VAL A 595 -35.73 8.81 24.86
C VAL A 595 -36.45 7.88 25.83
N ASN A 596 -37.74 8.12 26.05
CA ASN A 596 -38.59 7.30 26.90
C ASN A 596 -39.31 6.23 26.05
N ILE A 597 -39.17 4.97 26.44
CA ILE A 597 -39.78 3.80 25.80
C ILE A 597 -40.48 2.99 26.90
N PRO A 598 -41.71 3.36 27.32
CA PRO A 598 -42.33 2.81 28.52
C PRO A 598 -42.56 1.29 28.49
N GLU A 599 -42.68 0.71 27.30
CA GLU A 599 -42.91 -0.73 27.08
C GLU A 599 -41.62 -1.58 27.04
N ALA A 600 -40.44 -0.95 27.08
CA ALA A 600 -39.18 -1.67 27.16
C ALA A 600 -38.97 -2.24 28.56
N GLN A 601 -38.59 -3.52 28.65
CA GLN A 601 -38.19 -4.14 29.92
C GLN A 601 -36.70 -3.91 30.15
N GLU A 602 -36.33 -3.74 31.43
CA GLU A 602 -34.92 -3.67 31.81
C GLU A 602 -34.29 -5.07 31.79
N GLU A 603 -33.33 -5.28 30.90
CA GLU A 603 -32.67 -6.56 30.73
C GLU A 603 -31.25 -6.41 30.17
N MET A 604 -30.42 -7.43 30.37
CA MET A 604 -29.07 -7.52 29.82
C MET A 604 -29.02 -8.63 28.78
N LYS A 605 -28.46 -8.34 27.60
CA LYS A 605 -28.14 -9.36 26.59
C LYS A 605 -26.69 -9.29 26.17
N GLU A 606 -26.15 -10.45 25.83
CA GLU A 606 -24.84 -10.53 25.19
C GLU A 606 -24.96 -10.23 23.69
N VAL A 607 -24.22 -9.22 23.24
CA VAL A 607 -24.19 -8.79 21.85
C VAL A 607 -22.76 -8.91 21.32
N ALA A 608 -22.62 -9.34 20.07
CA ALA A 608 -21.31 -9.41 19.42
C ALA A 608 -20.59 -8.05 19.44
N LYS A 609 -19.33 -8.04 19.89
CA LYS A 609 -18.46 -6.86 19.82
C LYS A 609 -18.18 -6.45 18.38
N HIS A 610 -18.23 -7.38 17.43
CA HIS A 610 -18.08 -7.09 16.01
C HIS A 610 -19.20 -7.75 15.19
N PRO A 611 -19.94 -7.00 14.35
CA PRO A 611 -21.08 -7.54 13.60
C PRO A 611 -20.74 -8.60 12.54
N LYS A 612 -19.46 -8.76 12.16
CA LYS A 612 -19.01 -9.65 11.08
C LYS A 612 -17.92 -10.62 11.52
N ASN A 613 -17.41 -10.49 12.74
CA ASN A 613 -16.33 -11.32 13.27
C ASN A 613 -16.68 -11.79 14.69
N PRO A 614 -17.22 -13.01 14.85
CA PRO A 614 -17.59 -13.53 16.16
C PRO A 614 -16.38 -13.76 17.08
N ASP A 615 -15.17 -13.94 16.53
CA ASP A 615 -13.95 -14.23 17.29
C ASP A 615 -13.50 -13.06 18.18
N VAL A 616 -13.98 -11.83 17.91
CA VAL A 616 -13.75 -10.65 18.76
C VAL A 616 -14.48 -10.77 20.11
N GLY A 617 -15.48 -11.65 20.18
CA GLY A 617 -16.23 -11.97 21.39
C GLY A 617 -17.52 -11.16 21.57
N LEU A 618 -18.14 -11.36 22.72
CA LEU A 618 -19.41 -10.74 23.11
C LEU A 618 -19.18 -9.62 24.15
N LYS A 619 -20.15 -8.73 24.28
CA LYS A 619 -20.22 -7.73 25.36
C LYS A 619 -21.64 -7.66 25.92
N PRO A 620 -21.80 -7.37 27.22
CA PRO A 620 -23.11 -7.10 27.79
C PRO A 620 -23.66 -5.76 27.26
N VAL A 621 -24.91 -5.75 26.83
CA VAL A 621 -25.67 -4.55 26.49
C VAL A 621 -26.95 -4.55 27.31
N TRP A 622 -27.17 -3.45 28.02
CA TRP A 622 -28.39 -3.24 28.79
C TRP A 622 -29.44 -2.53 27.96
N TYR A 623 -30.68 -2.98 28.08
CA TYR A 623 -31.88 -2.37 27.54
C TYR A 623 -32.67 -1.82 28.72
N SER A 624 -33.27 -0.65 28.60
CA SER A 624 -34.08 -0.06 29.67
C SER A 624 -35.18 0.84 29.11
N PRO A 625 -36.23 1.15 29.90
CA PRO A 625 -37.30 2.05 29.47
C PRO A 625 -36.85 3.47 29.14
N LYS A 626 -35.61 3.85 29.48
CA LYS A 626 -35.07 5.18 29.24
C LYS A 626 -33.64 5.09 28.71
N VAL A 627 -33.42 5.63 27.52
CA VAL A 627 -32.12 5.56 26.84
C VAL A 627 -31.68 6.93 26.37
N PHE A 628 -30.40 7.09 26.07
CA PHE A 628 -29.83 8.30 25.52
C PHE A 628 -29.47 8.11 24.05
N ILE A 629 -29.68 9.14 23.25
CA ILE A 629 -29.22 9.25 21.86
C ILE A 629 -28.43 10.55 21.67
N GLU A 630 -27.77 10.68 20.53
CA GLU A 630 -27.05 11.90 20.15
C GLU A 630 -28.05 13.03 19.81
N GLY A 631 -27.75 14.26 20.22
CA GLY A 631 -28.59 15.43 19.94
C GLY A 631 -28.66 15.74 18.44
N ALA A 632 -27.52 15.64 17.74
CA ALA A 632 -27.49 15.78 16.29
C ALA A 632 -28.35 14.73 15.56
N ASP A 633 -28.47 13.51 16.11
CA ASP A 633 -29.39 12.52 15.57
C ASP A 633 -30.84 12.91 15.85
N ALA A 634 -31.15 13.30 17.10
CA ALA A 634 -32.48 13.70 17.53
C ALA A 634 -33.06 14.84 16.68
N GLU A 635 -32.23 15.82 16.28
CA GLU A 635 -32.62 16.94 15.41
C GLU A 635 -33.05 16.52 14.00
N THR A 636 -32.61 15.35 13.54
CA THR A 636 -32.99 14.83 12.20
C THR A 636 -34.27 14.00 12.21
N LEU A 637 -34.79 13.64 13.39
CA LEU A 637 -35.94 12.76 13.54
C LEU A 637 -37.26 13.51 13.46
N SER A 638 -38.29 12.83 12.95
CA SER A 638 -39.66 13.33 12.90
C SER A 638 -40.64 12.47 13.72
N GLU A 639 -41.72 13.08 14.21
CA GLU A 639 -42.81 12.33 14.84
C GLU A 639 -43.46 11.37 13.83
N GLY A 640 -43.72 10.13 14.24
CA GLY A 640 -44.20 9.05 13.39
C GLY A 640 -43.11 8.30 12.62
N GLU A 641 -41.84 8.75 12.69
CA GLU A 641 -40.73 8.11 11.99
C GLU A 641 -40.32 6.78 12.64
N MET A 642 -39.97 5.79 11.81
CA MET A 642 -39.39 4.52 12.23
C MET A 642 -37.87 4.57 12.14
N VAL A 643 -37.20 4.37 13.27
CA VAL A 643 -35.75 4.49 13.43
C VAL A 643 -35.18 3.17 13.93
N THR A 644 -34.04 2.75 13.40
CA THR A 644 -33.34 1.56 13.90
C THR A 644 -32.31 1.96 14.95
N PHE A 645 -32.52 1.49 16.17
CA PHE A 645 -31.56 1.57 17.25
C PHE A 645 -30.59 0.40 17.09
N ILE A 646 -29.31 0.70 16.80
CA ILE A 646 -28.31 -0.33 16.45
C ILE A 646 -28.21 -1.35 17.59
N ASN A 647 -28.23 -2.65 17.25
CA ASN A 647 -28.26 -3.78 18.20
C ASN A 647 -29.50 -3.88 19.09
N TRP A 648 -30.55 -3.09 18.86
CA TRP A 648 -31.86 -3.25 19.51
C TRP A 648 -32.94 -3.65 18.50
N GLY A 649 -33.18 -2.84 17.48
CA GLY A 649 -34.24 -3.05 16.50
C GLY A 649 -34.93 -1.76 16.07
N ASN A 650 -36.08 -1.89 15.43
CA ASN A 650 -36.88 -0.76 14.98
C ASN A 650 -37.72 -0.20 16.12
N ILE A 651 -37.73 1.13 16.23
CA ILE A 651 -38.42 1.90 17.25
C ILE A 651 -39.13 3.07 16.54
N ASN A 652 -40.41 3.26 16.84
CA ASN A 652 -41.22 4.34 16.27
C ASN A 652 -41.18 5.54 17.21
N ILE A 653 -40.77 6.70 16.70
CA ILE A 653 -40.81 7.96 17.44
C ILE A 653 -42.25 8.45 17.49
N THR A 654 -42.83 8.56 18.69
CA THR A 654 -44.24 8.96 18.86
C THR A 654 -44.40 10.43 19.18
N LYS A 655 -43.43 11.04 19.86
CA LYS A 655 -43.48 12.45 20.24
C LYS A 655 -42.08 13.03 20.41
N ILE A 656 -41.88 14.28 20.01
CA ILE A 656 -40.65 15.04 20.19
C ILE A 656 -40.93 16.23 21.12
N ASN A 657 -40.36 16.21 22.31
CA ASN A 657 -40.57 17.25 23.31
C ASN A 657 -39.50 18.34 23.16
N LYS A 658 -39.92 19.59 22.96
CA LYS A 658 -39.05 20.77 22.80
C LYS A 658 -39.23 21.74 23.98
N ASN A 659 -38.17 22.48 24.31
CA ASN A 659 -38.22 23.56 25.29
C ASN A 659 -38.73 24.88 24.67
N ALA A 660 -38.81 25.94 25.48
CA ALA A 660 -39.26 27.27 25.05
C ALA A 660 -38.40 27.90 23.94
N ASP A 661 -37.12 27.52 23.84
CA ASP A 661 -36.20 27.98 22.79
C ASP A 661 -36.29 27.14 21.50
N GLY A 662 -37.20 26.17 21.44
CA GLY A 662 -37.37 25.26 20.30
C GLY A 662 -36.34 24.13 20.21
N LYS A 663 -35.48 23.96 21.21
CA LYS A 663 -34.51 22.85 21.28
C LYS A 663 -35.17 21.57 21.79
N ILE A 664 -34.81 20.44 21.19
CA ILE A 664 -35.28 19.11 21.63
C ILE A 664 -34.68 18.80 23.00
N VAL A 665 -35.51 18.34 23.94
CA VAL A 665 -35.10 17.98 25.30
C VAL A 665 -35.36 16.51 25.64
N SER A 666 -36.33 15.87 24.98
CA SER A 666 -36.59 14.44 25.09
C SER A 666 -37.46 13.93 23.95
N LEU A 667 -37.50 12.62 23.75
CA LEU A 667 -38.41 11.95 22.81
C LEU A 667 -39.19 10.86 23.53
N ASP A 668 -40.41 10.60 23.07
CA ASP A 668 -41.19 9.44 23.50
C ASP A 668 -41.34 8.49 22.31
N ALA A 669 -41.13 7.20 22.54
CA ALA A 669 -41.07 6.21 21.47
C ALA A 669 -41.69 4.86 21.89
N LYS A 670 -41.99 4.04 20.89
CA LYS A 670 -42.53 2.67 21.06
C LYS A 670 -41.73 1.66 20.26
N LEU A 671 -41.53 0.47 20.82
CA LEU A 671 -40.87 -0.65 20.19
C LEU A 671 -41.67 -1.15 18.99
N ASN A 672 -40.95 -1.53 17.92
CA ASN A 672 -41.51 -2.15 16.73
C ASN A 672 -40.58 -3.28 16.28
N LEU A 673 -40.24 -4.17 17.20
CA LEU A 673 -39.19 -5.19 17.02
C LEU A 673 -39.58 -6.31 16.03
N GLU A 674 -40.89 -6.52 15.81
CA GLU A 674 -41.41 -7.46 14.82
C GLU A 674 -41.03 -7.04 13.39
N ASN A 675 -40.97 -5.72 13.15
CA ASN A 675 -40.53 -5.16 11.89
C ASN A 675 -39.00 -5.26 11.77
N LYS A 676 -38.54 -6.17 10.90
CA LYS A 676 -37.11 -6.39 10.61
C LYS A 676 -36.63 -5.68 9.33
N ASP A 677 -37.40 -4.73 8.78
CA ASP A 677 -36.92 -3.89 7.68
C ASP A 677 -35.99 -2.80 8.23
N TYR A 678 -34.69 -3.10 8.23
CA TYR A 678 -33.62 -2.17 8.63
C TYR A 678 -32.99 -1.44 7.44
N LYS A 679 -33.52 -1.61 6.21
CA LYS A 679 -32.89 -1.04 5.01
C LYS A 679 -33.37 0.38 4.73
N LYS A 680 -34.61 0.68 5.10
CA LYS A 680 -35.29 1.97 4.80
C LYS A 680 -35.31 2.95 5.98
N THR A 681 -34.69 2.58 7.08
CA THR A 681 -34.74 3.32 8.35
C THR A 681 -33.42 4.00 8.66
N THR A 682 -33.49 5.17 9.29
CA THR A 682 -32.34 5.86 9.87
C THR A 682 -31.75 5.01 11.00
N LYS A 683 -30.42 4.84 11.04
CA LYS A 683 -29.73 4.02 12.05
C LYS A 683 -29.00 4.90 13.05
N ILE A 684 -29.33 4.77 14.33
CA ILE A 684 -28.73 5.58 15.39
C ILE A 684 -28.12 4.71 16.49
N THR A 685 -27.15 5.31 17.18
CA THR A 685 -26.51 4.72 18.36
C THR A 685 -27.20 5.22 19.63
N TRP A 686 -27.19 4.38 20.67
CA TRP A 686 -27.89 4.68 21.92
C TRP A 686 -27.15 4.07 23.12
N LEU A 687 -27.44 4.58 24.32
CA LEU A 687 -26.95 4.06 25.59
C LEU A 687 -28.10 3.95 26.59
N ALA A 688 -28.22 2.84 27.30
CA ALA A 688 -29.23 2.71 28.35
C ALA A 688 -28.92 3.59 29.56
N GLU A 689 -29.97 4.16 30.15
CA GLU A 689 -29.93 4.69 31.50
C GLU A 689 -30.39 3.56 32.45
N THR A 690 -29.45 3.02 33.22
CA THR A 690 -29.70 1.94 34.20
C THR A 690 -28.70 2.03 35.34
N ALA A 691 -29.14 1.70 36.56
CA ALA A 691 -28.27 1.61 37.73
C ALA A 691 -27.30 0.41 37.67
N HIS A 692 -27.62 -0.62 36.90
CA HIS A 692 -26.80 -1.83 36.76
C HIS A 692 -25.55 -1.60 35.91
N ALA A 693 -25.62 -0.66 34.96
CA ALA A 693 -24.51 -0.36 34.05
C ALA A 693 -24.55 1.11 33.62
N LEU A 694 -24.07 1.97 34.51
CA LEU A 694 -23.99 3.40 34.24
C LEU A 694 -23.04 3.67 33.05
N PRO A 695 -23.45 4.50 32.09
CA PRO A 695 -22.54 4.96 31.04
C PRO A 695 -21.31 5.66 31.63
N ILE A 696 -20.14 5.39 31.05
CA ILE A 696 -18.85 5.80 31.59
C ILE A 696 -18.37 7.09 30.90
N PRO A 697 -17.93 8.13 31.65
CA PRO A 697 -17.29 9.28 31.04
C PRO A 697 -16.01 8.88 30.30
N ALA A 698 -15.86 9.32 29.06
CA ALA A 698 -14.66 9.10 28.25
C ALA A 698 -14.24 10.42 27.57
N ILE A 699 -12.95 10.65 27.41
CA ILE A 699 -12.43 11.80 26.64
C ILE A 699 -12.03 11.28 25.26
N CYS A 700 -12.71 11.77 24.23
CA CYS A 700 -12.34 11.50 22.85
C CYS A 700 -11.48 12.66 22.34
N VAL A 701 -10.28 12.33 21.86
CA VAL A 701 -9.36 13.31 21.27
C VAL A 701 -9.33 13.12 19.75
N THR A 702 -9.61 14.18 19.01
CA THR A 702 -9.51 14.20 17.54
C THR A 702 -8.41 15.16 17.10
N TYR A 703 -7.71 14.80 16.03
CA TYR A 703 -6.53 15.51 15.55
C TYR A 703 -6.72 15.98 14.10
N GLU A 704 -6.35 17.23 13.85
CA GLU A 704 -6.20 17.80 12.51
C GLU A 704 -4.72 17.88 12.10
N HIS A 705 -4.47 18.39 10.89
CA HIS A 705 -3.12 18.62 10.41
C HIS A 705 -2.43 19.78 11.14
N LEU A 706 -1.14 19.60 11.44
CA LEU A 706 -0.28 20.66 12.03
C LEU A 706 0.07 21.76 11.03
N ILE A 707 0.05 21.47 9.73
CA ILE A 707 0.28 22.44 8.67
C ILE A 707 -1.01 22.61 7.88
N THR A 708 -1.46 23.86 7.72
CA THR A 708 -2.71 24.18 6.99
C THR A 708 -2.55 24.09 5.48
N LYS A 709 -1.34 24.33 4.97
CA LYS A 709 -1.02 24.27 3.53
C LYS A 709 -0.62 22.85 3.10
N PRO A 710 -1.24 22.28 2.04
CA PRO A 710 -0.92 20.93 1.56
C PRO A 710 0.55 20.75 1.16
N VAL A 711 1.09 21.67 0.36
CA VAL A 711 2.48 21.62 -0.11
C VAL A 711 3.14 22.97 0.12
N LEU A 712 4.27 22.96 0.83
CA LEU A 712 5.09 24.15 1.08
C LEU A 712 6.05 24.37 -0.09
N GLY A 713 6.14 25.61 -0.58
CA GLY A 713 7.14 26.03 -1.55
C GLY A 713 8.56 26.04 -0.95
N LYS A 714 9.58 26.07 -1.82
CA LYS A 714 11.00 26.02 -1.38
C LYS A 714 11.40 27.20 -0.49
N ASP A 715 10.90 28.39 -0.81
CA ASP A 715 11.26 29.65 -0.13
C ASP A 715 10.23 30.09 0.91
N GLU A 716 9.23 29.25 1.20
CA GLU A 716 8.17 29.58 2.14
C GLU A 716 8.55 29.20 3.58
N ASP A 717 8.33 30.13 4.51
CA ASP A 717 8.46 29.83 5.93
C ASP A 717 7.25 29.03 6.43
N PHE A 718 7.51 27.77 6.81
CA PHE A 718 6.49 26.86 7.31
C PHE A 718 5.77 27.38 8.56
N LYS A 719 6.40 28.28 9.33
CA LYS A 719 5.84 28.87 10.54
C LYS A 719 4.55 29.67 10.29
N GLN A 720 4.37 30.19 9.07
CA GLN A 720 3.17 30.93 8.66
C GLN A 720 1.94 30.02 8.48
N TYR A 721 2.16 28.72 8.34
CA TYR A 721 1.13 27.74 8.00
C TYR A 721 0.83 26.79 9.16
N VAL A 722 1.20 27.14 10.38
CA VAL A 722 0.99 26.30 11.57
C VAL A 722 -0.47 26.35 12.01
N ASN A 723 -1.10 25.19 12.15
CA ASN A 723 -2.44 25.05 12.74
C ASN A 723 -2.33 24.95 14.28
N LYS A 724 -2.73 26.03 14.96
CA LYS A 724 -2.77 26.09 16.43
C LYS A 724 -3.99 25.38 17.05
N ASN A 725 -5.00 25.06 16.23
CA ASN A 725 -6.25 24.43 16.66
C ASN A 725 -6.34 22.99 16.12
N SER A 726 -5.26 22.22 16.24
CA SER A 726 -5.12 20.90 15.61
C SER A 726 -5.47 19.71 16.53
N LYS A 727 -5.93 19.98 17.75
CA LYS A 727 -6.29 18.97 18.77
C LYS A 727 -7.59 19.40 19.43
N HIS A 728 -8.59 18.54 19.39
CA HIS A 728 -9.89 18.77 20.04
C HIS A 728 -10.18 17.64 21.00
N GLU A 729 -10.66 18.00 22.19
CA GLU A 729 -11.03 17.04 23.23
C GLU A 729 -12.52 17.20 23.53
N GLU A 730 -13.24 16.08 23.45
CA GLU A 730 -14.68 16.03 23.69
C GLU A 730 -14.97 15.09 24.85
N LEU A 731 -15.73 15.57 25.84
CA LEU A 731 -16.22 14.75 26.91
C LEU A 731 -17.46 13.96 26.45
N MET A 732 -17.31 12.65 26.43
CA MET A 732 -18.28 11.69 25.95
C MET A 732 -18.89 10.91 27.12
N LEU A 733 -20.10 10.42 26.90
CA LEU A 733 -20.75 9.40 27.69
C LEU A 733 -20.70 8.09 26.90
N GLY A 734 -19.99 7.10 27.41
CA GLY A 734 -19.64 5.89 26.67
C GLY A 734 -20.26 4.61 27.21
N ASP A 735 -20.21 3.57 26.39
CA ASP A 735 -20.56 2.20 26.76
C ASP A 735 -19.85 1.78 28.08
N PRO A 736 -20.55 1.15 29.03
CA PRO A 736 -19.97 0.69 30.29
C PRO A 736 -18.72 -0.18 30.13
N CYS A 737 -18.62 -0.92 29.02
CA CYS A 737 -17.48 -1.79 28.71
C CYS A 737 -16.20 -1.01 28.31
N LEU A 738 -16.29 0.30 28.06
CA LEU A 738 -15.09 1.11 27.76
C LEU A 738 -14.10 1.15 28.93
N LYS A 739 -14.56 0.93 30.16
CA LYS A 739 -13.70 0.86 31.34
C LYS A 739 -12.71 -0.30 31.31
N ASP A 740 -13.01 -1.34 30.53
CA ASP A 740 -12.20 -2.56 30.44
C ASP A 740 -11.13 -2.47 29.35
N LEU A 741 -11.07 -1.37 28.60
CA LEU A 741 -10.08 -1.14 27.56
C LEU A 741 -8.69 -0.93 28.14
N LYS A 742 -7.70 -1.52 27.48
CA LYS A 742 -6.29 -1.39 27.81
C LYS A 742 -5.62 -0.39 26.89
N LYS A 743 -4.52 0.19 27.36
CA LYS A 743 -3.69 1.07 26.55
C LYS A 743 -3.27 0.36 25.27
N GLY A 744 -3.50 0.99 24.13
CA GLY A 744 -3.20 0.45 22.80
C GLY A 744 -4.37 -0.29 22.13
N ASP A 745 -5.47 -0.58 22.85
CA ASP A 745 -6.63 -1.22 22.23
C ASP A 745 -7.25 -0.30 21.18
N ILE A 746 -7.39 -0.81 19.95
CA ILE A 746 -8.03 -0.12 18.83
C ILE A 746 -9.50 -0.52 18.79
N ILE A 747 -10.38 0.47 18.84
CA ILE A 747 -11.83 0.29 18.86
C ILE A 747 -12.49 1.07 17.73
N GLN A 748 -13.73 0.73 17.42
CA GLN A 748 -14.61 1.57 16.61
C GLN A 748 -15.71 2.16 17.50
N LEU A 749 -15.77 3.47 17.60
CA LEU A 749 -16.97 4.15 18.08
C LEU A 749 -17.95 4.23 16.91
N GLN A 750 -19.05 3.50 17.01
CA GLN A 750 -20.01 3.36 15.92
C GLN A 750 -20.51 4.73 15.46
N ARG A 751 -20.57 4.91 14.13
CA ARG A 751 -20.93 6.18 13.47
C ARG A 751 -20.03 7.39 13.75
N ARG A 752 -18.91 7.22 14.49
CA ARG A 752 -17.90 8.27 14.71
C ARG A 752 -16.58 7.96 14.00
N GLY A 753 -15.97 6.81 14.27
CA GLY A 753 -14.67 6.48 13.69
C GLY A 753 -13.90 5.43 14.48
N PHE A 754 -12.62 5.28 14.14
CA PHE A 754 -11.68 4.43 14.87
C PHE A 754 -10.92 5.25 15.89
N PHE A 755 -10.74 4.69 17.08
CA PHE A 755 -10.04 5.29 18.19
C PHE A 755 -9.08 4.28 18.80
N ILE A 756 -8.02 4.76 19.42
CA ILE A 756 -7.09 3.96 20.21
C ILE A 756 -7.17 4.42 21.66
N CYS A 757 -7.17 3.48 22.60
CA CYS A 757 -7.09 3.80 24.02
C CYS A 757 -5.67 4.28 24.36
N ASP A 758 -5.47 5.59 24.45
CA ASP A 758 -4.17 6.18 24.85
C ASP A 758 -3.96 6.10 26.37
N GLN A 759 -5.06 6.24 27.14
CA GLN A 759 -5.09 6.12 28.60
C GLN A 759 -6.28 5.23 29.01
N PRO A 760 -6.05 4.16 29.80
CA PRO A 760 -7.11 3.33 30.37
C PRO A 760 -8.00 4.11 31.34
N TYR A 761 -9.18 3.55 31.64
CA TYR A 761 -10.07 4.12 32.64
C TYR A 761 -9.46 4.04 34.04
N GLU A 762 -9.42 5.17 34.74
CA GLU A 762 -9.04 5.24 36.15
C GLU A 762 -10.29 5.54 37.00
N PRO A 763 -10.59 4.70 38.01
CA PRO A 763 -11.73 4.94 38.88
C PRO A 763 -11.48 6.21 39.72
N VAL A 764 -12.50 7.06 39.83
CA VAL A 764 -12.45 8.27 40.66
C VAL A 764 -12.14 7.86 42.10
N SER A 765 -10.97 8.26 42.60
CA SER A 765 -10.53 7.94 43.96
C SER A 765 -11.50 8.51 45.00
N ALA A 766 -11.74 7.77 46.09
CA ALA A 766 -12.71 8.12 47.13
C ALA A 766 -12.39 9.44 47.87
N SER A 767 -11.18 9.98 47.74
CA SER A 767 -10.75 11.23 48.37
C SER A 767 -11.28 12.50 47.70
N GLU A 768 -11.83 12.44 46.48
CA GLU A 768 -12.32 13.64 45.78
C GLU A 768 -13.83 13.92 46.01
N ARG A 769 -14.52 13.10 46.81
CA ARG A 769 -15.96 13.29 47.11
C ARG A 769 -16.24 14.24 48.28
N ARG A 770 -15.23 14.86 48.88
CA ARG A 770 -15.42 15.93 49.88
C ARG A 770 -14.64 17.18 49.47
N GLY A 771 -15.34 18.02 48.72
CA GLY A 771 -15.12 19.47 48.58
C GLY A 771 -13.70 19.97 48.32
N SER A 772 -13.39 20.34 47.08
CA SER A 772 -12.62 21.55 46.75
C SER A 772 -12.52 21.69 45.23
N GLU A 773 -12.97 22.82 44.69
CA GLU A 773 -12.26 23.43 43.56
C GLU A 773 -10.78 23.60 43.98
N ARG A 774 -9.83 22.89 43.34
CA ARG A 774 -8.44 23.36 43.23
C ARG A 774 -7.79 22.86 41.93
N ARG A 775 -7.70 23.80 40.99
CA ARG A 775 -6.71 23.85 39.88
C ARG A 775 -5.27 23.75 40.40
N ALA A 776 -4.36 23.18 39.59
CA ALA A 776 -3.04 23.76 39.22
C ALA A 776 -2.37 22.84 38.17
N ARG A 777 -1.83 23.32 37.04
CA ARG A 777 -0.78 24.37 36.95
C ARG A 777 -1.18 25.60 36.14
N ILE A 778 -0.62 26.73 36.59
CA ILE A 778 -0.83 28.12 36.17
C ILE A 778 0.38 28.63 35.39
N GLY A 779 0.11 29.51 34.42
CA GLY A 779 1.01 30.57 33.93
C GLY A 779 0.21 31.81 33.51
N THR A 780 0.14 32.79 34.40
CA THR A 780 -0.39 34.19 34.39
C THR A 780 0.06 35.06 33.19
N ALA A 781 -0.51 36.21 32.77
CA ALA A 781 -1.59 37.17 33.15
C ALA A 781 -1.87 38.09 31.90
N ARG A 782 -3.02 38.75 31.65
CA ARG A 782 -3.61 39.98 32.29
C ARG A 782 -5.03 40.29 31.75
N MET A 783 -5.77 41.14 32.49
CA MET A 783 -7.21 41.43 32.54
C MET A 783 -7.84 42.43 31.51
N TRP A 784 -9.18 42.33 31.42
CA TRP A 784 -10.35 43.12 30.87
C TRP A 784 -10.42 44.65 31.13
N PRO A 785 -11.44 45.47 30.67
CA PRO A 785 -12.87 45.21 30.28
C PRO A 785 -13.37 45.97 28.99
N THR A 786 -14.60 45.89 28.43
CA THR A 786 -15.96 46.18 28.96
C THR A 786 -17.04 45.91 27.87
N THR A 787 -18.24 45.45 28.26
CA THR A 787 -19.56 45.32 27.54
C THR A 787 -20.21 46.70 27.19
N PRO A 788 -21.37 46.88 26.45
CA PRO A 788 -22.59 46.03 26.38
C PRO A 788 -23.50 46.04 25.09
N PHE A 789 -24.57 45.24 25.22
CA PHE A 789 -25.84 45.01 24.47
C PHE A 789 -26.57 46.15 23.71
N LYS A 790 -27.35 45.77 22.66
CA LYS A 790 -28.82 45.98 22.46
C LYS A 790 -29.30 45.43 21.09
N GLU A 791 -30.17 44.41 21.03
CA GLU A 791 -31.67 44.40 21.01
C GLU A 791 -32.33 44.51 19.60
N ARG A 792 -33.32 43.61 19.38
CA ARG A 792 -34.17 43.42 18.17
C ARG A 792 -35.31 44.44 18.10
N PRO A 793 -36.08 44.53 16.97
CA PRO A 793 -37.34 43.75 16.89
C PRO A 793 -37.68 43.19 15.48
N GLY A 794 -38.52 42.14 15.41
CA GLY A 794 -39.17 41.62 14.19
C GLY A 794 -40.49 42.34 13.86
N PRO A 795 -41.16 42.09 12.71
CA PRO A 795 -42.11 40.96 12.58
C PRO A 795 -42.16 40.29 11.16
N SER A 796 -42.36 38.98 11.04
CA SER A 796 -43.59 38.22 10.66
C SER A 796 -43.79 37.89 9.15
N LEU A 797 -43.78 36.57 8.87
CA LEU A 797 -44.57 35.71 7.95
C LEU A 797 -44.95 36.12 6.49
N ASP A 798 -44.72 35.13 5.62
CA ASP A 798 -45.34 34.77 4.34
C ASP A 798 -45.21 35.68 3.10
N ASN A 799 -44.39 35.23 2.13
CA ASN A 799 -44.87 34.86 0.78
C ASN A 799 -43.74 34.34 -0.12
N THR A 800 -44.01 33.23 -0.82
CA THR A 800 -43.28 32.76 -2.00
C THR A 800 -43.17 33.86 -3.07
N CYS A 801 -41.98 34.08 -3.64
CA CYS A 801 -41.85 34.91 -4.85
C CYS A 801 -40.81 34.36 -5.83
N ALA A 802 -41.25 34.14 -7.06
CA ALA A 802 -40.43 33.75 -8.21
C ALA A 802 -39.42 34.84 -8.59
N PRO A 803 -38.31 34.53 -9.28
CA PRO A 803 -37.40 35.54 -9.81
C PRO A 803 -38.10 36.29 -10.95
N SER A 804 -38.25 37.61 -10.80
CA SER A 804 -38.72 38.49 -11.86
C SER A 804 -37.68 38.62 -12.98
N GLU A 805 -38.18 38.95 -14.18
CA GLU A 805 -37.44 39.19 -15.43
C GLU A 805 -36.19 40.10 -15.24
N ASP A 806 -36.22 41.00 -14.25
CA ASP A 806 -35.11 41.88 -13.86
C ASP A 806 -33.82 41.15 -13.46
N SER A 807 -33.93 39.96 -12.85
CA SER A 807 -32.76 39.23 -12.33
C SER A 807 -31.86 38.67 -13.45
N LEU A 808 -32.47 38.24 -14.56
CA LEU A 808 -31.73 37.74 -15.73
C LEU A 808 -31.12 38.89 -16.53
N VAL A 809 -31.83 40.02 -16.65
CA VAL A 809 -31.33 41.23 -17.30
C VAL A 809 -30.11 41.78 -16.56
N LEU A 810 -30.15 41.84 -15.23
CA LEU A 810 -29.01 42.24 -14.40
C LEU A 810 -27.83 41.26 -14.53
N TYR A 811 -28.09 39.96 -14.55
CA TYR A 811 -27.06 38.94 -14.76
C TYR A 811 -26.33 39.12 -16.11
N ASN A 812 -27.08 39.38 -17.18
CA ASN A 812 -26.52 39.60 -18.52
C ASN A 812 -25.72 40.91 -18.61
N ARG A 813 -26.16 41.97 -17.92
CA ARG A 813 -25.41 43.25 -17.84
C ARG A 813 -24.08 43.10 -17.11
N VAL A 814 -24.04 42.32 -16.02
CA VAL A 814 -22.79 42.01 -15.31
C VAL A 814 -21.84 41.19 -16.20
N ALA A 815 -22.38 40.22 -16.97
CA ALA A 815 -21.60 39.41 -17.89
C ALA A 815 -20.96 40.27 -18.99
N ALA A 816 -21.77 41.11 -19.66
CA ALA A 816 -21.32 42.00 -20.73
C ALA A 816 -20.25 43.00 -20.25
N GLN A 817 -20.42 43.60 -19.07
CA GLN A 817 -19.41 44.50 -18.52
C GLN A 817 -18.10 43.75 -18.17
N GLY A 818 -18.20 42.48 -17.77
CA GLY A 818 -17.05 41.62 -17.55
C GLY A 818 -16.26 41.34 -18.84
N ASP A 819 -16.95 41.23 -19.97
CA ASP A 819 -16.32 41.08 -21.29
C ASP A 819 -15.61 42.35 -21.75
N VAL A 820 -16.19 43.53 -21.51
CA VAL A 820 -15.53 44.82 -21.79
C VAL A 820 -14.21 44.94 -21.01
N VAL A 821 -14.18 44.55 -19.73
CA VAL A 821 -12.94 44.55 -18.94
C VAL A 821 -11.91 43.55 -19.49
N ARG A 822 -12.35 42.36 -19.93
CA ARG A 822 -11.47 41.36 -20.54
C ARG A 822 -10.90 41.85 -21.87
N GLU A 823 -11.73 42.50 -22.68
CA GLU A 823 -11.33 43.04 -23.98
C GLU A 823 -10.33 44.20 -23.82
N LEU A 824 -10.61 45.16 -22.94
CA LEU A 824 -9.69 46.27 -22.64
C LEU A 824 -8.33 45.78 -22.09
N LYS A 825 -8.32 44.74 -21.26
CA LYS A 825 -7.08 44.10 -20.78
C LYS A 825 -6.35 43.35 -21.89
N SER A 826 -7.07 42.68 -22.80
CA SER A 826 -6.48 41.97 -23.94
C SER A 826 -5.87 42.93 -24.97
N LYS A 827 -6.46 44.11 -25.15
CA LYS A 827 -5.99 45.16 -26.05
C LYS A 827 -4.94 46.09 -25.45
N LYS A 828 -4.53 45.86 -24.19
CA LYS A 828 -3.60 46.72 -23.43
C LYS A 828 -4.02 48.21 -23.42
N ALA A 829 -5.31 48.47 -23.18
CA ALA A 829 -5.82 49.84 -23.05
C ALA A 829 -5.20 50.59 -21.85
N ALA A 830 -5.37 51.91 -21.81
CA ALA A 830 -4.84 52.75 -20.74
C ALA A 830 -5.42 52.32 -19.38
N LYS A 831 -4.60 52.46 -18.32
CA LYS A 831 -4.91 51.94 -16.99
C LYS A 831 -6.17 52.60 -16.41
N GLU A 832 -6.35 53.87 -16.72
CA GLU A 832 -7.48 54.70 -16.32
C GLU A 832 -8.81 54.16 -16.88
N ASP A 833 -8.81 53.68 -18.14
CA ASP A 833 -9.99 53.11 -18.80
C ASP A 833 -10.34 51.73 -18.25
N ILE A 834 -9.32 50.93 -17.92
CA ILE A 834 -9.50 49.61 -17.29
C ILE A 834 -10.06 49.79 -15.88
N ASP A 835 -9.54 50.75 -15.10
CA ASP A 835 -9.97 51.00 -13.74
C ASP A 835 -11.40 51.56 -13.68
N ALA A 836 -11.79 52.42 -14.64
CA ALA A 836 -13.16 52.89 -14.80
C ALA A 836 -14.14 51.73 -15.10
N ALA A 837 -13.77 50.84 -16.04
CA ALA A 837 -14.60 49.70 -16.42
C ALA A 837 -14.72 48.66 -15.28
N VAL A 838 -13.66 48.46 -14.49
CA VAL A 838 -13.67 47.59 -13.30
C VAL A 838 -14.56 48.17 -12.19
N LYS A 839 -14.51 49.49 -11.95
CA LYS A 839 -15.39 50.15 -10.98
C LYS A 839 -16.87 49.96 -11.32
N GLN A 840 -17.20 50.06 -12.61
CA GLN A 840 -18.57 49.85 -13.09
C GLN A 840 -19.01 48.38 -12.99
N LEU A 841 -18.10 47.43 -13.24
CA LEU A 841 -18.36 45.99 -13.02
C LEU A 841 -18.64 45.65 -11.56
N LEU A 842 -17.92 46.27 -10.62
CA LEU A 842 -18.12 46.06 -9.18
C LEU A 842 -19.46 46.64 -8.72
N ALA A 843 -19.86 47.81 -9.24
CA ALA A 843 -21.18 48.39 -8.96
C ALA A 843 -22.33 47.49 -9.43
N LEU A 844 -22.24 46.96 -10.66
CA LEU A 844 -23.26 46.05 -11.20
C LEU A 844 -23.33 44.72 -10.43
N LYS A 845 -22.20 44.20 -9.93
CA LYS A 845 -22.19 43.01 -9.06
C LYS A 845 -22.80 43.26 -7.68
N ALA A 846 -22.60 44.47 -7.13
CA ALA A 846 -23.24 44.87 -5.89
C ALA A 846 -24.77 45.00 -6.06
N GLU A 847 -25.23 45.63 -7.14
CA GLU A 847 -26.66 45.74 -7.45
C GLU A 847 -27.31 44.37 -7.69
N TYR A 848 -26.60 43.46 -8.37
CA TYR A 848 -27.07 42.08 -8.53
C TYR A 848 -27.21 41.36 -7.18
N LYS A 849 -26.24 41.52 -6.27
CA LYS A 849 -26.26 40.92 -4.92
C LYS A 849 -27.37 41.51 -4.05
N GLU A 850 -27.62 42.81 -4.14
CA GLU A 850 -28.67 43.51 -3.40
C GLU A 850 -30.06 43.07 -3.84
N LYS A 851 -30.31 42.94 -5.16
CA LYS A 851 -31.62 42.59 -5.71
C LYS A 851 -31.94 41.10 -5.69
N THR A 852 -30.93 40.23 -5.79
CA THR A 852 -31.15 38.77 -5.85
C THR A 852 -30.78 38.04 -4.57
N GLY A 853 -30.09 38.70 -3.63
CA GLY A 853 -29.55 38.07 -2.42
C GLY A 853 -28.39 37.10 -2.68
N GLN A 854 -27.95 36.95 -3.93
CA GLN A 854 -26.93 35.97 -4.35
C GLN A 854 -25.72 36.64 -4.98
N GLU A 855 -24.53 36.09 -4.74
CA GLU A 855 -23.31 36.57 -5.40
C GLU A 855 -23.26 36.10 -6.86
N TYR A 856 -22.87 37.01 -7.77
CA TYR A 856 -22.75 36.72 -9.19
C TYR A 856 -21.69 35.63 -9.47
N LYS A 857 -22.12 34.51 -10.06
CA LYS A 857 -21.25 33.41 -10.52
C LYS A 857 -21.26 33.32 -12.05
N PRO A 858 -20.12 33.55 -12.73
CA PRO A 858 -20.04 33.45 -14.19
C PRO A 858 -20.42 32.05 -14.70
N GLY A 859 -21.27 31.98 -15.72
CA GLY A 859 -21.69 30.73 -16.36
C GLY A 859 -22.91 30.04 -15.72
N ASN A 860 -23.49 30.60 -14.67
CA ASN A 860 -24.66 30.07 -13.96
C ASN A 860 -25.83 31.08 -13.98
N PRO A 861 -26.53 31.26 -15.12
CA PRO A 861 -27.70 32.14 -15.18
C PRO A 861 -28.87 31.60 -14.33
N PRO A 862 -29.75 32.45 -13.78
CA PRO A 862 -30.99 32.03 -13.12
C PRO A 862 -31.89 31.25 -14.09
N ALA A 863 -32.53 30.17 -13.62
CA ALA A 863 -33.34 29.28 -14.48
C ALA A 863 -34.59 29.98 -15.04
N VAL A 864 -34.82 29.85 -16.37
CA VAL A 864 -35.98 30.41 -17.08
C VAL A 864 -36.92 29.28 -17.50
N VAL A 865 -38.23 29.47 -17.30
CA VAL A 865 -39.29 28.62 -17.86
C VAL A 865 -39.68 29.19 -19.23
N GLN A 866 -39.49 28.44 -20.32
CA GLN A 866 -39.94 28.82 -21.66
C GLN A 866 -41.19 28.04 -22.07
N ASN A 867 -42.20 28.79 -22.54
CA ASN A 867 -43.37 28.29 -23.28
C ASN A 867 -43.09 28.37 -24.79
N VAL A 868 -43.63 27.41 -25.54
CA VAL A 868 -43.32 27.11 -26.95
C VAL A 868 -44.12 27.96 -27.94
N SER A 869 -43.49 28.42 -29.04
CA SER A 869 -44.10 28.42 -30.40
C SER A 869 -43.11 28.69 -31.56
N SER A 870 -43.11 27.73 -32.51
CA SER A 870 -42.90 27.74 -33.97
C SER A 870 -41.94 28.70 -34.70
N MET A 871 -41.03 28.16 -35.55
CA MET A 871 -41.04 28.32 -37.02
C MET A 871 -39.96 27.52 -37.81
N SER A 872 -40.44 26.87 -38.87
CA SER A 872 -39.87 26.54 -40.20
C SER A 872 -38.75 25.50 -40.41
N SER A 873 -39.01 24.69 -41.45
CA SER A 873 -38.42 23.40 -41.83
C SER A 873 -37.63 23.50 -43.14
N ALA A 874 -36.36 23.90 -43.05
CA ALA A 874 -35.41 23.78 -44.18
C ALA A 874 -33.97 23.41 -43.73
N SER A 875 -33.62 23.57 -42.45
CA SER A 875 -32.27 23.30 -41.92
C SER A 875 -32.08 21.87 -41.38
N ILE A 876 -33.11 21.02 -41.43
CA ILE A 876 -33.12 19.68 -40.81
C ILE A 876 -32.49 18.60 -41.73
N VAL A 877 -32.35 18.86 -43.04
CA VAL A 877 -31.84 17.84 -43.97
C VAL A 877 -30.31 17.82 -44.05
N GLU A 878 -29.64 18.98 -43.97
CA GLU A 878 -28.15 19.05 -43.95
C GLU A 878 -27.55 18.63 -42.60
N SER A 879 -28.25 18.91 -41.49
CA SER A 879 -27.78 18.60 -40.13
C SER A 879 -27.87 17.11 -39.79
N ARG A 880 -28.74 16.35 -40.47
CA ARG A 880 -28.88 14.89 -40.29
C ARG A 880 -27.80 14.11 -41.05
N SER A 881 -27.44 14.56 -42.25
CA SER A 881 -26.33 14.01 -43.05
C SER A 881 -24.99 14.11 -42.30
N LEU A 882 -24.71 15.27 -41.69
CA LEU A 882 -23.51 15.47 -40.87
C LEU A 882 -23.52 14.62 -39.59
N TYR A 883 -24.69 14.41 -38.98
CA TYR A 883 -24.82 13.57 -37.79
C TYR A 883 -24.57 12.09 -38.09
N ASP A 884 -25.07 11.60 -39.23
CA ASP A 884 -24.91 10.21 -39.65
C ASP A 884 -23.46 9.91 -40.09
N GLU A 885 -22.78 10.87 -40.73
CA GLU A 885 -21.34 10.80 -41.02
C GLU A 885 -20.50 10.81 -39.73
N VAL A 886 -20.83 11.66 -38.76
CA VAL A 886 -20.15 11.71 -37.45
C VAL A 886 -20.39 10.41 -36.66
N ALA A 887 -21.59 9.82 -36.74
CA ALA A 887 -21.91 8.55 -36.10
C ALA A 887 -21.15 7.37 -36.75
N ALA A 888 -21.06 7.33 -38.08
CA ALA A 888 -20.29 6.33 -38.83
C ALA A 888 -18.79 6.45 -38.52
N GLN A 889 -18.25 7.68 -38.48
CA GLN A 889 -16.88 7.95 -38.05
C GLN A 889 -16.66 7.52 -36.60
N GLY A 890 -17.64 7.74 -35.72
CA GLY A 890 -17.63 7.30 -34.33
C GLY A 890 -17.60 5.78 -34.16
N GLU A 891 -18.23 5.02 -35.05
CA GLU A 891 -18.20 3.55 -35.06
C GLU A 891 -16.83 3.02 -35.54
N VAL A 892 -16.25 3.65 -36.57
CA VAL A 892 -14.87 3.38 -37.01
C VAL A 892 -13.87 3.69 -35.89
N VAL A 893 -14.04 4.79 -35.17
CA VAL A 893 -13.22 5.15 -34.00
C VAL A 893 -13.41 4.16 -32.85
N ARG A 894 -14.62 3.66 -32.60
CA ARG A 894 -14.88 2.63 -31.58
C ARG A 894 -14.23 1.29 -31.94
N LYS A 895 -14.29 0.89 -33.22
CA LYS A 895 -13.63 -0.32 -33.73
C LYS A 895 -12.10 -0.21 -33.65
N LEU A 896 -11.53 0.95 -34.01
CA LEU A 896 -10.09 1.22 -33.93
C LEU A 896 -9.57 1.38 -32.49
N LYS A 897 -10.40 1.84 -31.54
CA LYS A 897 -10.08 1.86 -30.10
C LYS A 897 -10.03 0.46 -29.49
N ALA A 898 -10.82 -0.48 -30.00
CA ALA A 898 -10.83 -1.87 -29.54
C ALA A 898 -9.53 -2.63 -29.91
N GLU A 899 -8.82 -2.21 -30.96
CA GLU A 899 -7.64 -2.90 -31.51
C GLU A 899 -6.27 -2.50 -30.90
N LYS A 900 -6.22 -1.54 -29.95
CA LYS A 900 -5.04 -1.14 -29.13
C LYS A 900 -3.66 -1.11 -29.86
N ALA A 901 -3.57 -0.51 -31.04
CA ALA A 901 -2.27 -0.17 -31.63
C ALA A 901 -1.64 1.08 -30.95
N PRO A 902 -0.31 1.14 -30.73
CA PRO A 902 0.36 2.35 -30.24
C PRO A 902 0.36 3.39 -31.36
N LYS A 903 -0.53 4.38 -31.31
CA LYS A 903 -0.61 5.43 -32.34
C LYS A 903 -0.08 6.75 -31.79
N ILE A 904 1.07 7.17 -32.30
CA ILE A 904 1.58 8.54 -32.20
C ILE A 904 0.94 9.33 -33.35
N ALA A 905 0.24 10.43 -33.05
CA ALA A 905 -0.25 11.31 -34.11
C ALA A 905 0.84 12.29 -34.52
N GLN A 906 1.06 12.47 -35.82
CA GLN A 906 1.92 13.53 -36.36
C GLN A 906 1.02 14.66 -36.88
N ILE A 907 1.16 15.86 -36.30
CA ILE A 907 0.31 17.00 -36.60
C ILE A 907 1.15 18.13 -37.22
N PRO A 908 0.69 18.78 -38.30
CA PRO A 908 1.38 19.92 -38.89
C PRO A 908 1.62 21.06 -37.88
N PHE A 909 2.85 21.53 -37.80
CA PHE A 909 3.30 22.54 -36.85
C PHE A 909 4.24 23.55 -37.52
N CYS A 910 4.11 24.84 -37.19
CA CYS A 910 4.87 25.91 -37.82
C CYS A 910 6.28 26.12 -37.24
N GLY A 911 6.60 25.53 -36.08
CA GLY A 911 7.90 25.72 -35.42
C GLY A 911 8.04 27.02 -34.63
N GLU A 912 7.02 27.87 -34.62
CA GLU A 912 7.05 29.16 -33.95
C GLU A 912 6.71 29.03 -32.46
N ILE A 913 7.50 29.68 -31.60
CA ILE A 913 7.41 29.60 -30.14
C ILE A 913 6.01 30.01 -29.65
N ASP A 914 5.45 31.07 -30.21
CA ASP A 914 4.10 31.56 -29.84
C ASP A 914 3.00 30.52 -30.09
N CYS A 915 3.13 29.71 -31.15
CA CYS A 915 2.18 28.66 -31.45
C CYS A 915 2.40 27.44 -30.54
N GLU A 916 3.65 27.12 -30.18
CA GLU A 916 3.96 26.10 -29.17
C GLU A 916 3.38 26.46 -27.80
N ASP A 917 3.60 27.69 -27.33
CA ASP A 917 3.10 28.15 -26.04
C ASP A 917 1.57 28.21 -26.00
N TRP A 918 0.94 28.60 -27.11
CA TRP A 918 -0.51 28.51 -27.26
C TRP A 918 -1.00 27.06 -27.14
N ILE A 919 -0.36 26.09 -27.80
CA ILE A 919 -0.73 24.67 -27.70
C ILE A 919 -0.56 24.16 -26.25
N LYS A 920 0.57 24.46 -25.59
CA LYS A 920 0.82 24.07 -24.19
C LYS A 920 -0.27 24.62 -23.25
N LYS A 921 -0.64 25.88 -23.42
CA LYS A 921 -1.67 26.54 -22.61
C LYS A 921 -3.08 26.00 -22.87
N THR A 922 -3.41 25.74 -24.13
CA THR A 922 -4.78 25.33 -24.53
C THR A 922 -5.02 23.83 -24.33
N THR A 923 -3.95 23.03 -24.21
CA THR A 923 -4.03 21.58 -23.93
C THR A 923 -3.96 21.24 -22.44
N ALA A 924 -3.70 22.21 -21.56
CA ALA A 924 -3.91 22.06 -20.13
C ALA A 924 -5.42 22.07 -19.83
N ARG A 925 -5.95 20.99 -19.23
CA ARG A 925 -7.37 20.91 -18.81
C ARG A 925 -7.49 20.86 -17.29
N ASP A 926 -8.43 21.66 -16.77
CA ASP A 926 -8.87 21.73 -15.36
C ASP A 926 -10.10 20.84 -15.06
N GLN A 927 -10.45 19.88 -15.91
CA GLN A 927 -11.54 18.93 -15.63
C GLN A 927 -11.16 17.49 -15.97
N ASP A 928 -11.32 16.62 -14.97
CA ASP A 928 -11.19 15.17 -15.07
C ASP A 928 -12.37 14.59 -15.85
N LEU A 929 -12.11 13.93 -16.98
CA LEU A 929 -13.12 13.16 -17.70
C LEU A 929 -13.30 11.75 -17.14
N GLU A 930 -12.34 11.23 -16.35
CA GLU A 930 -12.49 9.98 -15.58
C GLU A 930 -11.71 10.01 -14.25
N PRO A 931 -12.25 9.42 -13.16
CA PRO A 931 -11.56 9.34 -11.88
C PRO A 931 -10.25 8.53 -11.98
N GLY A 932 -9.11 9.19 -11.74
CA GLY A 932 -7.80 8.55 -11.60
C GLY A 932 -6.87 8.63 -12.82
N ALA A 933 -7.21 9.38 -13.88
CA ALA A 933 -6.29 9.66 -14.97
C ALA A 933 -5.50 10.97 -14.71
N PRO A 934 -4.17 11.02 -14.87
CA PRO A 934 -3.42 12.26 -14.72
C PRO A 934 -3.72 13.23 -15.87
N SER A 935 -4.24 14.42 -15.56
CA SER A 935 -4.29 15.57 -16.48
C SER A 935 -2.86 16.08 -16.71
N MET A 936 -2.34 15.94 -17.92
CA MET A 936 -1.03 16.48 -18.30
C MET A 936 -1.18 17.20 -19.65
N GLY A 937 -1.08 18.52 -19.65
CA GLY A 937 -0.88 19.31 -20.88
C GLY A 937 0.50 18.99 -21.50
N ALA A 938 0.67 19.32 -22.78
CA ALA A 938 1.97 19.14 -23.43
C ALA A 938 3.05 20.00 -22.75
N LYS A 939 4.21 19.42 -22.39
CA LYS A 939 5.35 20.15 -21.79
C LYS A 939 6.30 20.74 -22.84
N SER A 940 6.44 20.04 -23.97
CA SER A 940 7.23 20.44 -25.14
C SER A 940 6.68 19.72 -26.38
N LEU A 941 6.89 20.30 -27.55
CA LEU A 941 6.53 19.69 -28.82
C LEU A 941 7.76 19.01 -29.45
N CYS A 942 7.65 17.71 -29.75
CA CYS A 942 8.75 16.95 -30.35
C CYS A 942 8.59 16.91 -31.87
N VAL A 943 9.56 17.48 -32.60
CA VAL A 943 9.65 17.34 -34.05
C VAL A 943 10.46 16.08 -34.37
N PRO A 944 9.90 15.07 -35.07
CA PRO A 944 10.63 13.87 -35.41
C PRO A 944 11.68 14.19 -36.48
N PHE A 945 12.88 13.60 -36.34
CA PHE A 945 13.93 13.71 -37.36
C PHE A 945 13.50 13.16 -38.73
N LYS A 946 12.59 12.17 -38.74
CA LYS A 946 11.99 11.60 -39.95
C LYS A 946 10.48 11.49 -39.76
N PRO A 947 9.68 12.35 -40.42
CA PRO A 947 8.22 12.26 -40.33
C PRO A 947 7.70 11.02 -41.08
N LEU A 948 6.52 10.53 -40.70
CA LEU A 948 5.88 9.36 -41.31
C LEU A 948 5.43 9.64 -42.76
N CYS A 949 5.25 10.92 -43.10
CA CYS A 949 4.93 11.39 -44.43
C CYS A 949 5.55 12.78 -44.65
N GLU A 950 5.76 13.14 -45.91
CA GLU A 950 6.18 14.50 -46.26
C GLU A 950 5.05 15.51 -46.02
N LEU A 951 5.42 16.73 -45.65
CA LEU A 951 4.48 17.80 -45.36
C LEU A 951 3.89 18.30 -46.69
N GLN A 952 2.57 18.25 -46.82
CA GLN A 952 1.90 18.64 -48.05
C GLN A 952 2.06 20.15 -48.30
N PRO A 953 2.33 20.59 -49.55
CA PRO A 953 2.41 22.00 -49.90
C PRO A 953 1.13 22.75 -49.51
N GLY A 954 1.27 23.83 -48.76
CA GLY A 954 0.13 24.63 -48.28
C GLY A 954 -0.53 24.12 -46.99
N ALA A 955 0.00 23.06 -46.36
CA ALA A 955 -0.50 22.59 -45.07
C ALA A 955 -0.45 23.70 -44.01
N ARG A 956 -1.57 23.90 -43.31
CA ARG A 956 -1.67 24.87 -42.22
C ARG A 956 -1.23 24.25 -40.90
N CYS A 957 -0.58 25.06 -40.07
CA CYS A 957 -0.24 24.70 -38.71
C CYS A 957 -1.50 24.37 -37.90
N VAL A 958 -1.38 23.54 -36.85
CA VAL A 958 -2.46 23.22 -35.91
C VAL A 958 -3.13 24.45 -35.29
N CYS A 959 -2.41 25.56 -35.10
CA CYS A 959 -3.01 26.82 -34.63
C CYS A 959 -3.77 27.59 -35.73
N GLY A 960 -3.75 27.14 -36.98
CA GLY A 960 -4.46 27.72 -38.13
C GLY A 960 -3.91 29.04 -38.66
N ARG A 961 -2.98 29.67 -37.94
CA ARG A 961 -2.47 31.03 -38.19
C ARG A 961 -1.34 31.10 -39.21
N ASN A 962 -0.47 30.10 -39.22
CA ASN A 962 0.75 30.07 -40.03
C ASN A 962 0.81 28.82 -40.91
N ALA A 963 1.60 28.87 -41.98
CA ALA A 963 1.96 27.67 -42.74
C ALA A 963 2.76 26.70 -41.86
N ALA A 964 2.49 25.40 -41.97
CA ALA A 964 3.27 24.39 -41.28
C ALA A 964 4.65 24.25 -41.94
N LYS A 965 5.67 24.02 -41.12
CA LYS A 965 7.06 23.74 -41.56
C LYS A 965 7.51 22.34 -41.17
N TYR A 966 6.89 21.77 -40.13
CA TYR A 966 7.25 20.47 -39.54
C TYR A 966 5.99 19.66 -39.20
N TYR A 967 6.18 18.38 -38.90
CA TYR A 967 5.22 17.64 -38.09
C TYR A 967 5.68 17.64 -36.63
N THR A 968 4.75 17.65 -35.68
CA THR A 968 5.02 17.43 -34.26
C THR A 968 4.28 16.20 -33.75
N LEU A 969 4.85 15.49 -32.77
CA LEU A 969 4.24 14.31 -32.16
C LEU A 969 3.17 14.70 -31.13
N PHE A 970 2.03 14.03 -31.16
CA PHE A 970 0.90 14.26 -30.25
C PHE A 970 0.35 12.92 -29.75
N GLY A 971 0.21 12.76 -28.42
CA GLY A 971 -0.18 11.50 -27.77
C GLY A 971 0.37 11.39 -26.34
N ARG A 972 -0.02 10.34 -25.59
CA ARG A 972 0.42 10.13 -24.19
C ARG A 972 1.95 10.06 -24.12
N SER A 973 2.55 11.12 -23.56
CA SER A 973 3.93 11.25 -23.04
C SER A 973 5.00 10.45 -23.79
N TYR A 974 5.75 11.15 -24.64
CA TYR A 974 7.19 10.87 -24.78
C TYR A 974 7.95 11.65 -23.71
#